data_AF-A0A9X2YQU7-F1
#
_entry.id   AF-A0A9X2YQU7-F1
#
_cell.length_a   1.000
_cell.length_b   1.000
_cell.length_c   1.000
_cell.angle_alpha   90.00
_cell.angle_beta   90.00
_cell.angle_gamma   90.00
#
_symmetry.space_group_name_H-M   'P 1'
#
loop_
_entity.id
_entity.type
_entity.pdbx_description
1 polymer ?
#
loop_
_entity_poly.entity_id
_entity_poly.type
_entity_poly.pdbx_seq_one_letter_code
_entity_poly.pdbx_strand_id
1 'polypeptide(L)'
;MSDSMRILTYNVQMRSALMEMGFPPSIPPVYTAPQRAALIAKAIVNSPEEIDVVCLNEVFDEPARDVLSARLRAKFPYQVAKADTFHTRIVRPGFVGDLQEAVWEITMGPLADLAGLAALKFEDSGLFLASRYPFATVPAPPDAADLLDPAFAGKVPVVRFLMYAAASDNDKFAAKGVLYARLKPPGSDERHVFISHTQADTDMVGENTGDRRKQMQDVAAFVERCVGESPPFSQEIFFLGDLNVVGYADLDSAAHPPGPDPEWTTLFGKPGAPLYKQLVDRWGRDQCPGPASGRGDPGFTADAVYPPYRQRLDYVFSSATSRLAVQHLRIDRELADPHGLVPYLSDHHPLRADFHEAEPFRTPATAVDVPSQVDYIGSGTLQEGSVQWFRVDVAGTYDIRLEVTGAAMGFEIYLGDDFSTPQPPYRNPSDPELGDRFVLMAPFFIKVFLRKRRSEGNFGLHLHRHEGRTWRDAIVLVPEKKRTEWFPEQPFNIDTGDADWDDSESKWFLVETPRIALPRPIPLSVDVEYAVVDGAYPTDVLLTVGRWDGINPPAEWLFDAGPDSGPTVGWEAKENEHFFVLVQRTTDPSRKVEFTIVLSTPINLLLTQPAVETTLTCQQETSGWGADDIALQVRADGQVLADIPNSVIGDFEDDAVRTVGDKFPAPITPYLDGIEVSVIEEDDIDDNDVGTGFIPPVTEATSTPGFTVLAEGLDGRISGVCRIRVDDGWYAFACRIARWHPEA
;
A
#
# COMPACT_ATOMS: atom_id res chain seq x y z
N MET A 1 15.78 24.59 12.26
CA MET A 1 15.64 23.95 10.93
C MET A 1 15.11 22.55 11.20
N SER A 2 14.11 22.10 10.44
CA SER A 2 13.37 20.87 10.73
C SER A 2 14.24 19.62 10.53
N ASP A 3 14.08 18.62 11.41
CA ASP A 3 14.64 17.27 11.27
C ASP A 3 13.82 16.38 10.30
N SER A 4 12.77 16.92 9.68
CA SER A 4 11.96 16.23 8.69
C SER A 4 12.80 15.78 7.50
N MET A 5 12.65 14.51 7.12
CA MET A 5 13.27 13.94 5.92
C MET A 5 12.32 12.99 5.20
N ARG A 6 12.26 13.04 3.87
CA ARG A 6 11.51 12.08 3.05
C ARG A 6 12.46 11.27 2.17
N ILE A 7 12.44 9.95 2.32
CA ILE A 7 13.24 9.02 1.51
C ILE A 7 12.30 8.18 0.64
N LEU A 8 12.62 8.07 -0.64
CA LEU A 8 12.05 7.10 -1.57
C LEU A 8 13.06 5.96 -1.77
N THR A 9 12.61 4.71 -1.64
CA THR A 9 13.35 3.53 -2.08
C THR A 9 12.56 2.75 -3.13
N TYR A 10 13.21 2.32 -4.20
CA TYR A 10 12.52 1.63 -5.29
C TYR A 10 13.49 0.75 -6.10
N ASN A 11 13.26 -0.56 -6.15
CA ASN A 11 13.86 -1.41 -7.19
C ASN A 11 13.21 -1.07 -8.54
N VAL A 12 14.01 -0.55 -9.48
CA VAL A 12 13.50 -0.09 -10.78
C VAL A 12 13.73 -1.09 -11.91
N GLN A 13 14.37 -2.23 -11.60
CA GLN A 13 14.55 -3.36 -12.50
C GLN A 13 15.11 -2.97 -13.88
N MET A 14 16.02 -1.99 -13.96
CA MET A 14 16.63 -1.53 -15.21
C MET A 14 17.80 -2.44 -15.58
N ARG A 15 17.48 -3.66 -15.98
CA ARG A 15 18.42 -4.68 -16.45
C ARG A 15 19.18 -4.20 -17.69
N SER A 16 20.45 -4.58 -17.79
CA SER A 16 21.25 -4.31 -18.98
C SER A 16 20.77 -5.18 -20.15
N ALA A 17 21.10 -4.81 -21.39
CA ALA A 17 20.81 -5.66 -22.55
C ALA A 17 21.42 -7.08 -22.44
N LEU A 18 22.53 -7.25 -21.72
CA LEU A 18 23.13 -8.56 -21.48
C LEU A 18 22.30 -9.40 -20.52
N MET A 19 21.77 -8.77 -19.46
CA MET A 19 20.82 -9.41 -18.56
C MET A 19 19.55 -9.78 -19.33
N GLU A 20 18.96 -8.86 -20.09
CA GLU A 20 17.74 -9.14 -20.88
C GLU A 20 17.95 -10.28 -21.92
N MET A 21 19.16 -10.50 -22.42
CA MET A 21 19.45 -11.63 -23.32
C MET A 21 19.52 -13.00 -22.61
N GLY A 22 19.66 -13.01 -21.29
CA GLY A 22 19.81 -14.22 -20.47
C GLY A 22 18.61 -14.55 -19.60
N PHE A 23 17.56 -13.72 -19.63
CA PHE A 23 16.36 -13.86 -18.82
C PHE A 23 15.10 -13.62 -19.66
N PRO A 24 13.98 -14.31 -19.39
CA PRO A 24 12.68 -13.87 -19.84
C PRO A 24 12.42 -12.44 -19.36
N PRO A 25 11.84 -11.56 -20.19
CA PRO A 25 11.50 -10.20 -19.79
C PRO A 25 10.42 -10.22 -18.71
N SER A 26 10.82 -9.91 -17.47
CA SER A 26 9.91 -9.84 -16.30
C SER A 26 9.01 -8.61 -16.31
N ILE A 27 9.25 -7.66 -17.21
CA ILE A 27 8.26 -6.64 -17.60
C ILE A 27 8.03 -6.79 -19.10
N PRO A 28 6.77 -6.74 -19.55
CA PRO A 28 6.44 -6.67 -20.96
C PRO A 28 7.34 -5.69 -21.73
N PRO A 29 7.81 -6.00 -22.97
CA PRO A 29 8.71 -5.15 -23.75
C PRO A 29 8.05 -3.86 -24.29
N VAL A 30 7.08 -3.32 -23.55
CA VAL A 30 6.35 -2.09 -23.82
C VAL A 30 7.23 -0.85 -23.62
N TYR A 31 8.20 -0.93 -22.69
CA TYR A 31 9.17 0.12 -22.43
C TYR A 31 10.58 -0.43 -22.30
N THR A 32 11.50 0.16 -23.07
CA THR A 32 12.94 0.01 -22.82
C THR A 32 13.32 0.61 -21.45
N ALA A 33 14.40 0.11 -20.84
CA ALA A 33 14.91 0.65 -19.57
C ALA A 33 15.11 2.18 -19.61
N PRO A 34 15.64 2.81 -20.68
CA PRO A 34 15.73 4.27 -20.77
C PRO A 34 14.38 5.01 -20.81
N GLN A 35 13.35 4.40 -21.41
CA GLN A 35 11.99 4.97 -21.38
C GLN A 35 11.41 4.90 -19.96
N ARG A 36 11.56 3.76 -19.26
CA ARG A 36 11.15 3.63 -17.86
C ARG A 36 11.90 4.63 -16.97
N ALA A 37 13.22 4.79 -17.16
CA ALA A 37 14.01 5.81 -16.47
C ALA A 37 13.50 7.23 -16.68
N ALA A 38 13.11 7.57 -17.90
CA ALA A 38 12.56 8.88 -18.24
C ALA A 38 11.23 9.15 -17.52
N LEU A 39 10.36 8.14 -17.43
CA LEU A 39 9.05 8.21 -16.77
C LEU A 39 9.19 8.22 -15.24
N ILE A 40 9.99 7.32 -14.67
CA ILE A 40 10.29 7.25 -13.22
C ILE A 40 10.91 8.58 -12.75
N ALA A 41 11.93 9.09 -13.43
CA ALA A 41 12.53 10.38 -13.07
C ALA A 41 11.52 11.54 -13.15
N LYS A 42 10.62 11.51 -14.14
CA LYS A 42 9.55 12.52 -14.28
C LYS A 42 8.58 12.44 -13.10
N ALA A 43 8.14 11.25 -12.70
CA ALA A 43 7.25 11.06 -11.56
C ALA A 43 7.90 11.55 -10.25
N ILE A 44 9.18 11.20 -10.01
CA ILE A 44 9.93 11.66 -8.83
C ILE A 44 10.09 13.19 -8.81
N VAL A 45 10.41 13.80 -9.97
CA VAL A 45 10.57 15.26 -10.08
C VAL A 45 9.24 15.98 -9.87
N ASN A 46 8.15 15.44 -10.42
CA ASN A 46 6.81 16.03 -10.37
C ASN A 46 5.98 15.61 -9.16
N SER A 47 6.51 14.73 -8.29
CA SER A 47 5.79 14.26 -7.12
C SER A 47 5.19 15.44 -6.34
N PRO A 48 3.88 15.39 -6.00
CA PRO A 48 3.21 16.46 -5.25
C PRO A 48 3.81 16.63 -3.86
N GLU A 49 4.50 15.59 -3.39
CA GLU A 49 5.14 15.51 -2.11
C GLU A 49 6.67 15.69 -2.25
N GLU A 50 7.25 16.64 -1.51
CA GLU A 50 8.68 16.91 -1.58
C GLU A 50 9.51 15.74 -1.04
N ILE A 51 10.19 15.01 -1.94
CA ILE A 51 11.21 13.98 -1.65
C ILE A 51 12.58 14.62 -1.47
N ASP A 52 13.35 14.16 -0.47
CA ASP A 52 14.71 14.66 -0.17
C ASP A 52 15.82 13.74 -0.68
N VAL A 53 15.62 12.42 -0.53
CA VAL A 53 16.59 11.39 -0.92
C VAL A 53 15.86 10.30 -1.72
N VAL A 54 16.47 9.87 -2.81
CA VAL A 54 16.01 8.82 -3.72
C VAL A 54 17.07 7.73 -3.74
N CYS A 55 16.66 6.51 -3.48
CA CYS A 55 17.52 5.33 -3.44
C CYS A 55 16.92 4.29 -4.37
N LEU A 56 17.67 3.85 -5.38
CA LEU A 56 17.17 2.92 -6.38
C LEU A 56 18.06 1.67 -6.42
N ASN A 57 17.42 0.52 -6.63
CA ASN A 57 18.06 -0.76 -6.90
C ASN A 57 17.90 -1.11 -8.39
N GLU A 58 18.77 -2.00 -8.88
CA GLU A 58 18.79 -2.51 -10.26
C GLU A 58 18.88 -1.44 -11.36
N VAL A 59 19.61 -0.36 -11.13
CA VAL A 59 19.97 0.59 -12.18
C VAL A 59 21.18 0.07 -12.96
N PHE A 60 21.09 -1.09 -13.63
CA PHE A 60 22.23 -1.71 -14.33
C PHE A 60 22.45 -1.10 -15.73
N ASP A 61 21.39 -0.82 -16.48
CA ASP A 61 21.47 -0.27 -17.83
C ASP A 61 22.12 1.13 -17.84
N GLU A 62 23.27 1.25 -18.51
CA GLU A 62 24.05 2.49 -18.56
C GLU A 62 23.28 3.66 -19.22
N PRO A 63 22.60 3.49 -20.37
CA PRO A 63 21.74 4.55 -20.92
C PRO A 63 20.61 4.98 -19.97
N ALA A 64 19.92 4.04 -19.31
CA ALA A 64 18.86 4.36 -18.35
C ALA A 64 19.40 5.12 -17.14
N ARG A 65 20.59 4.74 -16.63
CA ARG A 65 21.32 5.44 -15.58
C ARG A 65 21.65 6.87 -15.95
N ASP A 66 22.14 7.10 -17.16
CA ASP A 66 22.44 8.45 -17.67
C ASP A 66 21.17 9.31 -17.72
N VAL A 67 20.06 8.72 -18.17
CA VAL A 67 18.74 9.38 -18.17
C VAL A 67 18.29 9.74 -16.75
N LEU A 68 18.35 8.80 -15.81
CA LEU A 68 18.02 9.04 -14.39
C LEU A 68 18.88 10.16 -13.80
N SER A 69 20.21 10.03 -13.91
CA SER A 69 21.16 11.00 -13.37
C SER A 69 20.89 12.40 -13.92
N ALA A 70 20.77 12.52 -15.24
CA ALA A 70 20.55 13.80 -15.90
C ALA A 70 19.22 14.46 -15.52
N ARG A 71 18.13 13.70 -15.49
CA ARG A 71 16.79 14.22 -15.20
C ARG A 71 16.59 14.56 -13.73
N LEU A 72 17.17 13.78 -12.81
CA LEU A 72 17.07 14.02 -11.38
C LEU A 72 17.98 15.19 -10.95
N ARG A 73 19.06 15.48 -11.68
CA ARG A 73 20.13 16.42 -11.26
C ARG A 73 19.66 17.80 -10.84
N ALA A 74 18.62 18.34 -11.48
CA ALA A 74 18.13 19.67 -11.16
C ALA A 74 17.52 19.76 -9.75
N LYS A 75 16.83 18.69 -9.31
CA LYS A 75 16.17 18.60 -8.00
C LYS A 75 17.07 17.92 -6.96
N PHE A 76 17.88 16.96 -7.39
CA PHE A 76 18.79 16.16 -6.58
C PHE A 76 20.23 16.27 -7.11
N PRO A 77 20.92 17.38 -6.80
CA PRO A 77 22.20 17.68 -7.42
C PRO A 77 23.35 16.81 -6.90
N TYR A 78 23.20 16.12 -5.77
CA TYR A 78 24.23 15.27 -5.18
C TYR A 78 23.86 13.80 -5.39
N GLN A 79 24.66 13.07 -6.16
CA GLN A 79 24.34 11.69 -6.51
C GLN A 79 25.57 10.79 -6.40
N VAL A 80 25.30 9.54 -6.02
CA VAL A 80 26.14 8.41 -6.36
C VAL A 80 25.43 7.70 -7.50
N ALA A 81 25.82 8.05 -8.73
CA ALA A 81 25.11 7.61 -9.94
C ALA A 81 25.47 6.17 -10.33
N LYS A 82 26.61 5.66 -9.88
CA LYS A 82 27.09 4.29 -10.08
C LYS A 82 27.90 3.87 -8.87
N ALA A 83 27.70 2.63 -8.40
CA ALA A 83 28.56 1.97 -7.45
C ALA A 83 29.08 0.67 -8.07
N ASP A 84 30.39 0.57 -8.16
CA ASP A 84 31.15 -0.57 -8.67
C ASP A 84 32.27 -0.88 -7.67
N THR A 85 32.80 -2.10 -7.69
CA THR A 85 33.84 -2.53 -6.74
C THR A 85 35.04 -1.58 -6.75
N PHE A 86 35.46 -1.15 -7.94
CA PHE A 86 36.68 -0.36 -8.10
C PHE A 86 36.46 1.15 -8.03
N HIS A 87 35.22 1.63 -8.17
CA HIS A 87 34.92 3.07 -8.14
C HIS A 87 33.44 3.37 -7.90
N THR A 88 33.14 4.59 -7.45
CA THR A 88 31.78 5.15 -7.54
C THR A 88 31.76 6.42 -8.37
N ARG A 89 30.71 6.60 -9.18
CA ARG A 89 30.48 7.85 -9.92
C ARG A 89 29.78 8.88 -9.06
N ILE A 90 30.46 9.98 -8.78
CA ILE A 90 29.94 11.10 -7.98
C ILE A 90 29.45 12.22 -8.88
N VAL A 91 28.22 12.67 -8.66
CA VAL A 91 27.63 13.86 -9.28
C VAL A 91 27.40 14.92 -8.21
N ARG A 92 27.84 16.15 -8.46
CA ARG A 92 27.54 17.32 -7.63
C ARG A 92 27.51 18.60 -8.49
N PRO A 93 27.09 19.76 -7.95
CA PRO A 93 27.20 21.02 -8.68
C PRO A 93 28.63 21.26 -9.17
N GLY A 94 28.80 21.42 -10.47
CA GLY A 94 30.10 21.67 -11.11
C GLY A 94 31.03 20.47 -11.25
N PHE A 95 30.61 19.25 -10.92
CA PHE A 95 31.46 18.06 -11.02
C PHE A 95 30.67 16.79 -11.37
N VAL A 96 31.23 15.97 -12.24
CA VAL A 96 30.84 14.58 -12.51
C VAL A 96 32.14 13.81 -12.72
N GLY A 97 32.36 12.75 -11.94
CA GLY A 97 33.57 11.95 -12.07
C GLY A 97 33.61 10.79 -11.09
N ASP A 98 34.58 9.91 -11.31
CA ASP A 98 34.70 8.65 -10.58
C ASP A 98 35.68 8.79 -9.41
N LEU A 99 35.27 8.30 -8.24
CA LEU A 99 36.07 8.20 -7.04
C LEU A 99 36.54 6.75 -6.90
N GLN A 100 37.86 6.54 -7.00
CA GLN A 100 38.47 5.20 -7.01
C GLN A 100 38.45 4.55 -5.62
N GLU A 101 38.31 3.23 -5.57
CA GLU A 101 38.32 2.43 -4.34
C GLU A 101 39.53 2.72 -3.44
N ALA A 102 40.73 2.81 -4.04
CA ALA A 102 41.97 3.12 -3.33
C ALA A 102 41.88 4.41 -2.50
N VAL A 103 41.11 5.42 -2.96
CA VAL A 103 40.88 6.64 -2.19
C VAL A 103 40.10 6.33 -0.92
N TRP A 104 39.08 5.47 -0.97
CA TRP A 104 38.34 5.07 0.22
C TRP A 104 39.17 4.20 1.14
N GLU A 105 40.00 3.30 0.62
CA GLU A 105 40.87 2.46 1.45
C GLU A 105 41.84 3.31 2.27
N ILE A 106 42.49 4.28 1.63
CA ILE A 106 43.41 5.21 2.30
C ILE A 106 42.66 6.10 3.30
N THR A 107 41.43 6.52 2.96
CA THR A 107 40.69 7.52 3.75
C THR A 107 39.86 6.92 4.88
N MET A 108 39.30 5.72 4.68
CA MET A 108 38.31 5.07 5.56
C MET A 108 38.74 3.66 5.99
N GLY A 109 39.98 3.26 5.70
CA GLY A 109 40.54 1.93 5.98
C GLY A 109 40.16 0.90 4.92
N PRO A 110 40.82 -0.27 4.87
CA PRO A 110 40.59 -1.29 3.86
C PRO A 110 39.26 -2.06 4.05
N LEU A 111 38.73 -2.61 2.95
CA LEU A 111 37.70 -3.67 2.98
C LEU A 111 38.35 -5.05 2.76
N ALA A 112 37.52 -6.10 2.67
CA ALA A 112 38.02 -7.41 2.24
C ALA A 112 38.51 -7.30 0.78
N ASP A 113 39.68 -7.86 0.49
CA ASP A 113 40.21 -7.91 -0.87
C ASP A 113 39.37 -8.90 -1.70
N LEU A 114 38.55 -8.34 -2.58
CA LEU A 114 37.68 -9.07 -3.50
C LEU A 114 38.04 -8.81 -4.96
N ALA A 115 39.24 -8.26 -5.25
CA ALA A 115 39.61 -7.84 -6.61
C ALA A 115 39.53 -8.99 -7.63
N GLY A 116 39.92 -10.20 -7.22
CA GLY A 116 39.81 -11.40 -8.07
C GLY A 116 38.37 -11.81 -8.39
N LEU A 117 37.44 -11.62 -7.44
CA LEU A 117 36.00 -11.87 -7.67
C LEU A 117 35.37 -10.76 -8.50
N ALA A 118 35.77 -9.51 -8.24
CA ALA A 118 35.30 -8.32 -8.96
C ALA A 118 35.66 -8.37 -10.45
N ALA A 119 36.85 -8.88 -10.79
CA ALA A 119 37.26 -9.08 -12.17
C ALA A 119 36.41 -10.11 -12.96
N LEU A 120 35.58 -10.91 -12.26
CA LEU A 120 34.65 -11.86 -12.87
C LEU A 120 33.22 -11.31 -12.99
N LYS A 121 32.97 -10.09 -12.51
CA LYS A 121 31.66 -9.44 -12.62
C LYS A 121 31.51 -8.84 -14.01
N PHE A 122 30.34 -9.05 -14.60
CA PHE A 122 29.96 -8.43 -15.87
C PHE A 122 29.19 -7.14 -15.64
N GLU A 123 28.56 -7.01 -14.48
CA GLU A 123 27.64 -5.94 -14.13
C GLU A 123 28.06 -5.30 -12.82
N ASP A 124 27.83 -4.00 -12.68
CA ASP A 124 28.07 -3.28 -11.43
C ASP A 124 27.00 -3.62 -10.37
N SER A 125 26.86 -2.81 -9.31
CA SER A 125 25.91 -3.09 -8.24
C SER A 125 24.45 -2.75 -8.56
N GLY A 126 24.20 -1.93 -9.58
CA GLY A 126 22.87 -1.38 -9.86
C GLY A 126 22.35 -0.41 -8.78
N LEU A 127 23.17 -0.02 -7.80
CA LEU A 127 22.76 0.90 -6.73
C LEU A 127 22.93 2.35 -7.15
N PHE A 128 21.88 3.15 -6.93
CA PHE A 128 21.85 4.57 -7.26
C PHE A 128 21.30 5.39 -6.08
N LEU A 129 21.99 6.47 -5.71
CA LEU A 129 21.54 7.42 -4.69
C LEU A 129 21.49 8.81 -5.27
N ALA A 130 20.37 9.52 -5.12
CA ALA A 130 20.27 10.95 -5.41
C ALA A 130 19.69 11.72 -4.21
N SER A 131 20.29 12.86 -3.90
CA SER A 131 20.01 13.63 -2.69
C SER A 131 19.94 15.13 -2.97
N ARG A 132 19.03 15.81 -2.28
CA ARG A 132 19.01 17.27 -2.16
C ARG A 132 20.15 17.79 -1.29
N TYR A 133 20.59 16.98 -0.33
CA TYR A 133 21.61 17.34 0.65
C TYR A 133 23.01 16.96 0.16
N PRO A 134 24.03 17.79 0.43
CA PRO A 134 25.41 17.48 0.08
C PRO A 134 25.92 16.26 0.84
N PHE A 135 26.90 15.57 0.24
CA PHE A 135 27.69 14.59 0.98
C PHE A 135 28.56 15.30 2.02
N ALA A 136 28.64 14.73 3.23
CA ALA A 136 29.67 15.08 4.19
C ALA A 136 31.04 14.79 3.57
N THR A 137 32.07 15.53 4.00
CA THR A 137 33.42 15.37 3.47
C THR A 137 34.43 15.24 4.59
N VAL A 138 35.49 14.48 4.36
CA VAL A 138 36.67 14.42 5.23
C VAL A 138 37.89 14.98 4.51
N PRO A 139 38.91 15.49 5.22
CA PRO A 139 40.17 15.87 4.60
C PRO A 139 40.80 14.67 3.87
N ALA A 140 41.31 14.90 2.65
CA ALA A 140 42.08 13.90 1.93
C ALA A 140 43.43 13.68 2.64
N PRO A 141 43.78 12.44 3.01
CA PRO A 141 45.14 12.12 3.44
C PRO A 141 46.16 12.46 2.34
N PRO A 142 47.42 12.78 2.70
CA PRO A 142 48.46 13.09 1.70
C PRO A 142 48.58 12.02 0.60
N ASP A 143 48.51 10.75 1.00
CA ASP A 143 48.67 9.61 0.09
C ASP A 143 47.47 9.41 -0.86
N ALA A 144 46.30 10.00 -0.54
CA ALA A 144 45.13 9.99 -1.41
C ALA A 144 45.04 11.22 -2.31
N ALA A 145 45.83 12.28 -2.04
CA ALA A 145 45.73 13.55 -2.76
C ALA A 145 46.06 13.41 -4.25
N ASP A 146 47.02 12.53 -4.59
CA ASP A 146 47.43 12.27 -5.98
C ASP A 146 46.40 11.44 -6.77
N LEU A 147 45.50 10.74 -6.08
CA LEU A 147 44.43 9.93 -6.66
C LEU A 147 43.10 10.68 -6.77
N LEU A 148 43.01 11.86 -6.16
CA LEU A 148 41.78 12.63 -6.04
C LEU A 148 41.69 13.70 -7.12
N ASP A 149 40.55 13.77 -7.82
CA ASP A 149 40.32 14.83 -8.80
C ASP A 149 40.47 16.22 -8.14
N PRO A 150 41.22 17.18 -8.74
CA PRO A 150 41.41 18.52 -8.20
C PRO A 150 40.10 19.25 -7.84
N ALA A 151 38.99 18.93 -8.51
CA ALA A 151 37.68 19.49 -8.22
C ALA A 151 37.22 19.23 -6.78
N PHE A 152 37.72 18.18 -6.13
CA PHE A 152 37.42 17.86 -4.73
C PHE A 152 38.18 18.74 -3.72
N ALA A 153 39.14 19.56 -4.15
CA ALA A 153 39.84 20.54 -3.33
C ALA A 153 40.41 19.93 -2.02
N GLY A 154 40.99 18.74 -2.10
CA GLY A 154 41.56 18.02 -0.95
C GLY A 154 40.53 17.54 0.07
N LYS A 155 39.26 17.39 -0.32
CA LYS A 155 38.19 16.85 0.51
C LYS A 155 37.53 15.65 -0.17
N VAL A 156 37.54 14.51 0.50
CA VAL A 156 36.92 13.28 0.00
C VAL A 156 35.46 13.25 0.47
N PRO A 157 34.46 13.12 -0.43
CA PRO A 157 33.08 12.88 -0.01
C PRO A 157 32.99 11.52 0.69
N VAL A 158 32.19 11.46 1.76
CA VAL A 158 32.00 10.23 2.52
C VAL A 158 30.96 9.36 1.83
N VAL A 159 31.44 8.63 0.83
CA VAL A 159 30.71 7.63 0.06
C VAL A 159 31.58 6.37 0.02
N ARG A 160 30.98 5.20 0.15
CA ARG A 160 31.70 3.92 0.12
C ARG A 160 30.80 2.80 -0.36
N PHE A 161 31.36 1.86 -1.11
CA PHE A 161 30.66 0.66 -1.54
C PHE A 161 31.33 -0.59 -0.99
N LEU A 162 30.53 -1.56 -0.54
CA LEU A 162 30.98 -2.91 -0.16
C LEU A 162 30.27 -3.93 -1.05
N MET A 163 31.04 -4.61 -1.90
CA MET A 163 30.56 -5.77 -2.66
C MET A 163 30.41 -6.99 -1.76
N TYR A 164 29.36 -7.77 -1.96
CA TYR A 164 29.19 -9.06 -1.29
C TYR A 164 30.08 -10.14 -1.90
N ALA A 165 30.74 -10.90 -1.04
CA ALA A 165 31.51 -12.07 -1.46
C ALA A 165 30.60 -13.29 -1.71
N ALA A 166 29.52 -13.42 -0.95
CA ALA A 166 28.53 -14.48 -1.09
C ALA A 166 27.51 -14.11 -2.17
N ALA A 167 27.39 -14.96 -3.20
CA ALA A 167 26.41 -14.86 -4.26
C ALA A 167 26.26 -16.24 -4.94
N SER A 168 25.08 -16.51 -5.46
CA SER A 168 24.74 -17.73 -6.18
C SER A 168 24.07 -17.41 -7.52
N ASP A 169 23.95 -18.43 -8.37
CA ASP A 169 23.21 -18.38 -9.63
C ASP A 169 23.62 -17.21 -10.54
N ASN A 170 22.66 -16.45 -11.06
CA ASN A 170 22.94 -15.33 -11.97
C ASN A 170 23.45 -14.09 -11.23
N ASP A 171 23.11 -13.93 -9.95
CA ASP A 171 23.59 -12.82 -9.11
C ASP A 171 25.12 -12.81 -8.95
N LYS A 172 25.80 -13.94 -9.16
CA LYS A 172 27.26 -14.00 -9.14
C LYS A 172 27.91 -13.15 -10.23
N PHE A 173 27.18 -12.76 -11.28
CA PHE A 173 27.68 -11.94 -12.38
C PHE A 173 27.54 -10.43 -12.13
N ALA A 174 26.75 -10.02 -11.13
CA ALA A 174 26.62 -8.64 -10.69
C ALA A 174 27.46 -8.37 -9.44
N ALA A 175 27.99 -7.16 -9.32
CA ALA A 175 28.66 -6.69 -8.12
C ALA A 175 27.63 -6.26 -7.05
N LYS A 176 26.68 -7.13 -6.67
CA LYS A 176 25.70 -6.83 -5.61
C LYS A 176 26.40 -6.49 -4.28
N GLY A 177 25.78 -5.63 -3.48
CA GLY A 177 26.44 -5.09 -2.30
C GLY A 177 25.60 -4.09 -1.51
N VAL A 178 26.32 -3.27 -0.73
CA VAL A 178 25.75 -2.14 0.03
C VAL A 178 26.52 -0.86 -0.28
N LEU A 179 25.78 0.16 -0.71
CA LEU A 179 26.26 1.52 -0.93
C LEU A 179 25.97 2.36 0.31
N TYR A 180 27.00 3.06 0.80
CA TYR A 180 26.91 4.01 1.91
C TYR A 180 27.19 5.43 1.42
N ALA A 181 26.36 6.38 1.87
CA ALA A 181 26.65 7.81 1.79
C ALA A 181 26.33 8.49 3.11
N ARG A 182 27.23 9.39 3.55
CA ARG A 182 26.96 10.28 4.67
C ARG A 182 26.48 11.63 4.14
N LEU A 183 25.25 11.98 4.46
CA LEU A 183 24.63 13.24 4.05
C LEU A 183 24.84 14.31 5.13
N LYS A 184 24.97 15.57 4.69
CA LYS A 184 25.04 16.74 5.56
C LYS A 184 23.88 17.70 5.23
N PRO A 185 22.66 17.45 5.74
CA PRO A 185 21.57 18.41 5.60
C PRO A 185 21.97 19.78 6.19
N PRO A 186 21.62 20.91 5.55
CA PRO A 186 21.92 22.23 6.08
C PRO A 186 21.34 22.44 7.48
N GLY A 187 22.17 22.78 8.45
CA GLY A 187 21.71 23.10 9.81
C GLY A 187 21.33 21.92 10.69
N SER A 188 21.52 20.68 10.24
CA SER A 188 21.24 19.46 11.02
C SER A 188 22.48 18.57 11.15
N ASP A 189 22.37 17.55 12.00
CA ASP A 189 23.40 16.51 12.15
C ASP A 189 23.56 15.68 10.87
N GLU A 190 24.70 15.00 10.76
CA GLU A 190 24.96 14.06 9.67
C GLU A 190 23.96 12.90 9.69
N ARG A 191 23.63 12.38 8.50
CA ARG A 191 22.71 11.26 8.30
C ARG A 191 23.40 10.17 7.51
N HIS A 192 23.32 8.93 7.97
CA HIS A 192 23.98 7.79 7.36
C HIS A 192 22.97 7.01 6.54
N VAL A 193 23.12 7.01 5.20
CA VAL A 193 22.22 6.30 4.30
C VAL A 193 22.95 5.11 3.71
N PHE A 194 22.39 3.92 3.91
CA PHE A 194 22.85 2.66 3.34
C PHE A 194 21.76 2.13 2.42
N ILE A 195 22.12 1.80 1.18
CA ILE A 195 21.23 1.18 0.20
C ILE A 195 21.81 -0.18 -0.15
N SER A 196 20.99 -1.22 -0.23
CA SER A 196 21.44 -2.56 -0.61
C SER A 196 20.47 -3.24 -1.55
N HIS A 197 21.02 -4.16 -2.34
CA HIS A 197 20.31 -5.17 -3.11
C HIS A 197 21.00 -6.51 -2.86
N THR A 198 20.31 -7.45 -2.23
CA THR A 198 20.84 -8.74 -1.77
C THR A 198 20.59 -9.86 -2.78
N GLN A 199 21.04 -11.08 -2.45
CA GLN A 199 20.82 -12.28 -3.26
C GLN A 199 19.32 -12.58 -3.42
N ALA A 200 18.87 -12.69 -4.67
CA ALA A 200 17.49 -13.02 -5.03
C ALA A 200 17.19 -14.53 -4.88
N ASP A 201 15.91 -14.85 -4.75
CA ASP A 201 15.38 -16.20 -5.01
C ASP A 201 14.84 -16.22 -6.46
N THR A 202 14.88 -17.39 -7.10
CA THR A 202 14.53 -17.60 -8.51
C THR A 202 13.31 -18.50 -8.64
N ASP A 203 13.32 -19.66 -7.98
CA ASP A 203 12.29 -20.69 -8.17
C ASP A 203 11.38 -20.84 -6.94
N MET A 204 11.90 -20.56 -5.75
CA MET A 204 11.13 -20.67 -4.51
C MET A 204 11.65 -19.80 -3.37
N VAL A 205 10.75 -19.38 -2.49
CA VAL A 205 11.11 -18.64 -1.28
C VAL A 205 12.12 -19.43 -0.42
N GLY A 206 13.22 -18.77 -0.08
CA GLY A 206 14.21 -19.23 0.87
C GLY A 206 15.33 -20.10 0.28
N GLU A 207 15.37 -20.30 -1.04
CA GLU A 207 16.41 -21.11 -1.67
C GLU A 207 17.83 -20.56 -1.41
N ASN A 208 17.96 -19.22 -1.34
CA ASN A 208 19.25 -18.56 -1.17
C ASN A 208 19.50 -17.96 0.23
N THR A 209 18.79 -18.46 1.25
CA THR A 209 18.91 -18.01 2.66
C THR A 209 20.34 -18.04 3.21
N GLY A 210 21.16 -19.01 2.77
CA GLY A 210 22.54 -19.16 3.22
C GLY A 210 23.44 -18.01 2.81
N ASP A 211 23.22 -17.45 1.63
CA ASP A 211 24.00 -16.32 1.11
C ASP A 211 23.51 -15.00 1.68
N ARG A 212 22.19 -14.77 1.71
CA ARG A 212 21.61 -13.59 2.37
C ARG A 212 22.03 -13.46 3.84
N ARG A 213 22.16 -14.58 4.56
CA ARG A 213 22.70 -14.57 5.93
C ARG A 213 24.12 -14.02 6.02
N LYS A 214 25.02 -14.42 5.12
CA LYS A 214 26.41 -13.90 5.09
C LYS A 214 26.41 -12.43 4.68
N GLN A 215 25.61 -12.06 3.68
CA GLN A 215 25.45 -10.69 3.23
C GLN A 215 24.97 -9.76 4.36
N MET A 216 23.98 -10.19 5.16
CA MET A 216 23.53 -9.41 6.32
C MET A 216 24.57 -9.32 7.44
N GLN A 217 25.43 -10.32 7.61
CA GLN A 217 26.58 -10.23 8.53
C GLN A 217 27.60 -9.21 8.03
N ASP A 218 27.87 -9.19 6.71
CA ASP A 218 28.74 -8.21 6.07
C ASP A 218 28.18 -6.79 6.22
N VAL A 219 26.86 -6.61 6.03
CA VAL A 219 26.16 -5.34 6.27
C VAL A 219 26.31 -4.89 7.71
N ALA A 220 26.05 -5.77 8.69
CA ALA A 220 26.16 -5.44 10.10
C ALA A 220 27.55 -4.91 10.47
N ALA A 221 28.60 -5.59 10.00
CA ALA A 221 29.99 -5.17 10.21
C ALA A 221 30.37 -3.91 9.40
N PHE A 222 29.77 -3.70 8.24
CA PHE A 222 30.01 -2.52 7.42
C PHE A 222 29.39 -1.26 7.99
N VAL A 223 28.17 -1.34 8.53
CA VAL A 223 27.51 -0.23 9.22
C VAL A 223 28.36 0.22 10.42
N GLU A 224 28.77 -0.70 11.29
CA GLU A 224 29.64 -0.37 12.44
C GLU A 224 30.94 0.32 12.01
N ARG A 225 31.60 -0.18 10.96
CA ARG A 225 32.82 0.44 10.42
C ARG A 225 32.60 1.83 9.85
N CYS A 226 31.52 2.04 9.11
CA CYS A 226 31.22 3.32 8.45
C CYS A 226 30.77 4.41 9.42
N VAL A 227 30.03 4.03 10.47
CA VAL A 227 29.58 4.94 11.53
C VAL A 227 30.72 5.19 12.54
N GLY A 228 31.60 4.21 12.74
CA GLY A 228 32.74 4.30 13.65
C GLY A 228 32.37 4.05 15.12
N GLU A 229 31.22 3.43 15.37
CA GLU A 229 30.73 3.07 16.70
C GLU A 229 30.06 1.68 16.63
N SER A 230 30.00 0.97 17.76
CA SER A 230 29.22 -0.27 17.87
C SER A 230 27.80 0.02 18.35
N PRO A 231 26.80 -0.81 18.00
CA PRO A 231 25.43 -0.62 18.44
C PRO A 231 25.28 -0.68 19.98
N PRO A 232 24.32 0.05 20.56
CA PRO A 232 23.36 0.92 19.88
C PRO A 232 23.98 2.23 19.38
N PHE A 233 23.58 2.65 18.18
CA PHE A 233 24.15 3.80 17.49
C PHE A 233 23.62 5.13 18.06
N SER A 234 24.50 6.12 18.24
CA SER A 234 24.11 7.47 18.67
C SER A 234 23.64 8.35 17.51
N GLN A 235 23.99 7.94 16.28
CA GLN A 235 23.73 8.65 15.04
C GLN A 235 22.50 8.08 14.31
N GLU A 236 21.92 8.91 13.44
CA GLU A 236 20.79 8.53 12.60
C GLU A 236 21.27 7.73 11.39
N ILE A 237 20.87 6.46 11.34
CA ILE A 237 21.21 5.50 10.28
C ILE A 237 19.92 5.06 9.60
N PHE A 238 19.93 5.04 8.27
CA PHE A 238 18.86 4.52 7.43
C PHE A 238 19.45 3.41 6.56
N PHE A 239 18.81 2.25 6.57
CA PHE A 239 19.17 1.11 5.73
C PHE A 239 17.94 0.67 4.95
N LEU A 240 18.04 0.65 3.63
CA LEU A 240 16.89 0.53 2.75
C LEU A 240 17.24 -0.14 1.43
N GLY A 241 16.19 -0.59 0.73
CA GLY A 241 16.29 -1.25 -0.56
C GLY A 241 15.65 -2.63 -0.54
N ASP A 242 15.78 -3.32 -1.66
CA ASP A 242 15.35 -4.69 -1.86
C ASP A 242 16.30 -5.67 -1.14
N LEU A 243 15.78 -6.34 -0.11
CA LEU A 243 16.53 -7.31 0.66
C LEU A 243 16.22 -8.75 0.27
N ASN A 244 15.34 -9.01 -0.70
CA ASN A 244 14.98 -10.35 -1.15
C ASN A 244 14.65 -11.33 -0.01
N VAL A 245 14.14 -10.81 1.11
CA VAL A 245 13.67 -11.58 2.26
C VAL A 245 12.20 -11.29 2.43
N VAL A 246 11.37 -12.31 2.31
CA VAL A 246 9.91 -12.16 2.49
C VAL A 246 9.61 -11.66 3.91
N GLY A 247 8.87 -10.56 3.98
CA GLY A 247 8.44 -9.96 5.24
C GLY A 247 7.63 -10.92 6.10
N TYR A 248 7.85 -10.85 7.41
CA TYR A 248 7.02 -11.57 8.36
C TYR A 248 5.62 -10.94 8.45
N ALA A 249 4.60 -11.69 8.05
CA ALA A 249 3.19 -11.39 8.25
C ALA A 249 2.45 -12.69 8.64
N ASP A 250 1.63 -12.64 9.70
CA ASP A 250 0.86 -13.80 10.19
C ASP A 250 -0.21 -14.27 9.17
N LEU A 251 -0.58 -13.41 8.21
CA LEU A 251 -1.53 -13.70 7.14
C LEU A 251 -0.95 -14.56 6.01
N ASP A 252 0.36 -14.81 5.99
CA ASP A 252 1.02 -15.59 4.94
C ASP A 252 1.56 -16.93 5.47
N SER A 253 0.66 -17.78 5.96
CA SER A 253 0.99 -19.12 6.46
C SER A 253 1.62 -20.02 5.38
N ALA A 254 1.46 -19.69 4.10
CA ALA A 254 2.10 -20.38 2.97
C ALA A 254 3.57 -19.96 2.79
N ALA A 255 3.90 -18.69 3.00
CA ALA A 255 5.28 -18.19 3.02
C ALA A 255 6.04 -18.53 4.31
N HIS A 256 5.31 -18.79 5.40
CA HIS A 256 5.85 -19.13 6.72
C HIS A 256 5.33 -20.50 7.17
N PRO A 257 5.70 -21.60 6.48
CA PRO A 257 5.22 -22.94 6.84
C PRO A 257 5.62 -23.28 8.28
N PRO A 258 4.79 -24.03 9.03
CA PRO A 258 5.10 -24.42 10.40
C PRO A 258 6.42 -25.21 10.45
N GLY A 259 7.46 -24.60 11.03
CA GLY A 259 8.86 -25.06 11.01
C GLY A 259 9.79 -24.13 11.82
N PRO A 260 11.13 -24.31 11.79
CA PRO A 260 12.06 -23.40 12.47
C PRO A 260 11.91 -21.96 11.95
N ASP A 261 12.22 -20.96 12.81
CA ASP A 261 12.02 -19.53 12.55
C ASP A 261 12.21 -19.10 11.08
N PRO A 262 11.25 -18.39 10.46
CA PRO A 262 11.37 -17.86 9.10
C PRO A 262 12.63 -17.04 8.89
N GLU A 263 13.13 -16.96 7.65
CA GLU A 263 14.38 -16.26 7.32
C GLU A 263 14.42 -14.86 7.93
N TRP A 264 13.35 -14.08 7.76
CA TRP A 264 13.18 -12.74 8.34
C TRP A 264 13.49 -12.72 9.85
N THR A 265 12.93 -13.66 10.60
CA THR A 265 13.15 -13.78 12.05
C THR A 265 14.61 -14.11 12.36
N THR A 266 15.26 -14.94 11.54
CA THR A 266 16.69 -15.27 11.71
C THR A 266 17.66 -14.14 11.39
N LEU A 267 17.25 -13.19 10.56
CA LEU A 267 18.08 -12.06 10.14
C LEU A 267 17.82 -10.79 10.96
N PHE A 268 16.57 -10.58 11.38
CA PHE A 268 16.13 -9.32 11.97
C PHE A 268 15.36 -9.48 13.29
N GLY A 269 14.61 -10.57 13.46
CA GLY A 269 13.54 -10.63 14.46
C GLY A 269 13.90 -11.15 15.86
N LYS A 270 15.07 -11.77 16.04
CA LYS A 270 15.43 -12.40 17.33
C LYS A 270 16.82 -12.02 17.85
N PRO A 271 17.03 -12.10 19.19
CA PRO A 271 18.36 -11.96 19.77
C PRO A 271 19.40 -12.89 19.10
N GLY A 272 20.53 -12.31 18.69
CA GLY A 272 21.60 -13.03 17.99
C GLY A 272 21.51 -12.98 16.46
N ALA A 273 20.41 -12.48 15.90
CA ALA A 273 20.32 -12.18 14.48
C ALA A 273 21.25 -10.99 14.10
N PRO A 274 21.84 -10.98 12.88
CA PRO A 274 22.88 -10.01 12.49
C PRO A 274 22.53 -8.54 12.75
N LEU A 275 21.31 -8.11 12.44
CA LEU A 275 20.91 -6.71 12.53
C LEU A 275 20.02 -6.38 13.75
N TYR A 276 19.62 -7.36 14.55
CA TYR A 276 18.62 -7.22 15.61
C TYR A 276 18.90 -6.09 16.62
N LYS A 277 20.17 -5.93 17.04
CA LYS A 277 20.56 -4.86 17.99
C LYS A 277 20.82 -3.51 17.32
N GLN A 278 21.03 -3.54 16.01
CA GLN A 278 21.54 -2.42 15.24
C GLN A 278 20.38 -1.59 14.64
N LEU A 279 19.46 -2.28 13.98
CA LEU A 279 18.47 -1.70 13.08
C LEU A 279 17.09 -2.29 13.35
N VAL A 280 16.06 -1.49 13.04
CA VAL A 280 14.66 -1.85 13.28
C VAL A 280 13.84 -1.64 12.01
N ASP A 281 13.11 -2.68 11.60
CA ASP A 281 12.13 -2.64 10.49
C ASP A 281 11.01 -1.65 10.85
N ARG A 282 10.96 -0.53 10.12
CA ARG A 282 10.04 0.57 10.45
C ARG A 282 8.62 0.34 9.94
N TRP A 283 8.42 -0.51 8.93
CA TRP A 283 7.07 -0.91 8.53
C TRP A 283 6.40 -1.67 9.66
N GLY A 284 7.04 -2.76 10.10
CA GLY A 284 6.50 -3.62 11.15
C GLY A 284 6.37 -2.95 12.51
N ARG A 285 7.20 -1.93 12.82
CA ARG A 285 7.14 -1.23 14.11
C ARG A 285 6.24 0.01 14.10
N ASP A 286 6.36 0.87 13.10
CA ASP A 286 5.75 2.21 13.12
C ASP A 286 4.41 2.25 12.35
N GLN A 287 4.24 1.42 11.30
CA GLN A 287 3.02 1.42 10.45
C GLN A 287 1.97 0.38 10.84
N CYS A 288 2.35 -0.72 11.49
CA CYS A 288 1.44 -1.82 11.80
C CYS A 288 1.09 -1.84 13.31
N PRO A 289 0.13 -1.02 13.79
CA PRO A 289 -0.32 -1.08 15.18
C PRO A 289 -1.01 -2.42 15.47
N GLY A 290 -0.52 -3.19 16.44
CA GLY A 290 -1.12 -4.47 16.84
C GLY A 290 -0.15 -5.36 17.63
N PRO A 291 -0.61 -6.47 18.23
CA PRO A 291 0.27 -7.49 18.79
C PRO A 291 1.17 -8.09 17.69
N ALA A 292 2.32 -8.66 18.08
CA ALA A 292 3.32 -9.22 17.16
C ALA A 292 2.76 -10.27 16.18
N SER A 293 1.61 -10.87 16.51
CA SER A 293 0.87 -11.86 15.72
C SER A 293 -0.26 -11.27 14.84
N GLY A 294 -0.18 -9.99 14.48
CA GLY A 294 -1.30 -9.27 13.86
C GLY A 294 -0.89 -7.98 13.18
N ARG A 295 0.19 -8.02 12.37
CA ARG A 295 0.50 -6.91 11.45
C ARG A 295 -0.64 -6.80 10.44
N GLY A 296 -1.50 -5.79 10.60
CA GLY A 296 -2.69 -5.61 9.77
C GLY A 296 -2.36 -5.32 8.31
N ASP A 297 -1.33 -4.49 8.06
CA ASP A 297 -0.89 -4.15 6.71
C ASP A 297 0.39 -4.94 6.34
N PRO A 298 0.31 -5.93 5.43
CA PRO A 298 1.44 -6.76 5.05
C PRO A 298 2.52 -6.01 4.26
N GLY A 299 2.20 -4.86 3.65
CA GLY A 299 3.14 -4.02 2.92
C GLY A 299 3.80 -4.70 1.72
N PHE A 300 3.04 -5.42 0.90
CA PHE A 300 3.57 -6.08 -0.29
C PHE A 300 4.21 -5.07 -1.25
N THR A 301 5.46 -5.34 -1.62
CA THR A 301 6.31 -4.45 -2.43
C THR A 301 6.82 -5.08 -3.71
N ALA A 302 6.54 -6.37 -3.94
CA ALA A 302 6.89 -7.04 -5.19
C ALA A 302 5.87 -8.14 -5.49
N ASP A 303 5.70 -8.43 -6.77
CA ASP A 303 5.04 -9.64 -7.22
C ASP A 303 6.11 -10.61 -7.76
N ALA A 304 6.04 -11.88 -7.36
CA ALA A 304 6.97 -12.94 -7.72
C ALA A 304 6.28 -13.98 -8.61
N VAL A 305 7.06 -14.73 -9.38
CA VAL A 305 6.56 -15.79 -10.30
C VAL A 305 6.26 -17.11 -9.58
N TYR A 306 6.68 -17.24 -8.32
CA TYR A 306 6.43 -18.40 -7.47
C TYR A 306 5.62 -18.03 -6.22
N PRO A 307 4.81 -18.95 -5.66
CA PRO A 307 4.09 -18.71 -4.42
C PRO A 307 5.02 -18.44 -3.21
N PRO A 308 4.64 -17.53 -2.29
CA PRO A 308 3.58 -16.52 -2.42
C PRO A 308 3.86 -15.53 -3.56
N TYR A 309 2.86 -15.30 -4.42
CA TYR A 309 3.01 -14.41 -5.57
C TYR A 309 3.14 -12.94 -5.21
N ARG A 310 2.73 -12.52 -4.00
CA ARG A 310 2.91 -11.14 -3.51
C ARG A 310 3.79 -11.17 -2.28
N GLN A 311 4.87 -10.39 -2.30
CA GLN A 311 5.91 -10.44 -1.28
C GLN A 311 6.29 -9.04 -0.81
N ARG A 312 6.65 -8.91 0.47
CA ARG A 312 7.33 -7.72 0.98
C ARG A 312 8.84 -7.95 0.96
N LEU A 313 9.51 -7.40 -0.05
CA LEU A 313 10.95 -7.58 -0.29
C LEU A 313 11.76 -6.31 -0.05
N ASP A 314 11.15 -5.15 -0.30
CA ASP A 314 11.73 -3.84 0.02
C ASP A 314 11.51 -3.41 1.47
N TYR A 315 12.55 -2.82 2.07
CA TYR A 315 12.54 -2.43 3.48
C TYR A 315 13.00 -0.99 3.72
N VAL A 316 12.53 -0.45 4.84
CA VAL A 316 13.08 0.76 5.47
C VAL A 316 13.41 0.43 6.92
N PHE A 317 14.70 0.33 7.21
CA PHE A 317 15.26 0.20 8.55
C PHE A 317 15.84 1.53 9.01
N SER A 318 15.82 1.77 10.32
CA SER A 318 16.69 2.77 10.92
C SER A 318 17.26 2.33 12.26
N SER A 319 18.22 3.08 12.81
CA SER A 319 18.89 2.72 14.06
C SER A 319 17.90 2.44 15.19
N ALA A 320 18.20 1.43 16.01
CA ALA A 320 17.34 1.00 17.11
C ALA A 320 17.07 2.11 18.13
N THR A 321 18.03 3.02 18.28
CA THR A 321 18.02 4.22 19.14
C THR A 321 17.79 5.52 18.37
N SER A 322 17.34 5.43 17.12
CA SER A 322 17.04 6.60 16.28
C SER A 322 16.08 7.54 17.00
N ARG A 323 16.43 8.83 16.98
CA ARG A 323 15.61 9.94 17.49
C ARG A 323 14.51 10.33 16.51
N LEU A 324 14.46 9.67 15.36
CA LEU A 324 13.46 9.89 14.32
C LEU A 324 12.46 8.72 14.27
N ALA A 325 11.19 9.07 14.18
CA ALA A 325 10.11 8.14 13.89
C ALA A 325 9.77 8.17 12.40
N VAL A 326 9.31 7.04 11.86
CA VAL A 326 8.73 7.01 10.52
C VAL A 326 7.25 7.34 10.65
N GLN A 327 6.94 8.62 10.47
CA GLN A 327 5.59 9.18 10.60
C GLN A 327 4.60 8.57 9.61
N HIS A 328 5.07 8.16 8.43
CA HIS A 328 4.27 7.44 7.46
C HIS A 328 5.18 6.69 6.48
N LEU A 329 4.92 5.41 6.24
CA LEU A 329 5.62 4.57 5.28
C LEU A 329 4.56 3.81 4.49
N ARG A 330 4.62 3.97 3.17
CA ARG A 330 3.57 3.51 2.26
C ARG A 330 4.13 3.19 0.88
N ILE A 331 3.35 2.44 0.11
CA ILE A 331 3.52 2.34 -1.32
C ILE A 331 3.19 3.70 -1.97
N ASP A 332 4.11 4.26 -2.75
CA ASP A 332 3.91 5.54 -3.44
C ASP A 332 3.18 5.33 -4.77
N ARG A 333 1.86 5.23 -4.71
CA ARG A 333 0.98 4.99 -5.88
C ARG A 333 1.07 6.10 -6.94
N GLU A 334 1.55 7.29 -6.61
CA GLU A 334 1.81 8.38 -7.58
C GLU A 334 2.96 8.07 -8.55
N LEU A 335 3.76 7.02 -8.27
CA LEU A 335 4.83 6.52 -9.13
C LEU A 335 4.40 5.31 -9.97
N ALA A 336 3.11 4.97 -9.99
CA ALA A 336 2.54 3.99 -10.94
C ALA A 336 2.78 4.41 -12.41
N ASP A 337 2.59 3.49 -13.35
CA ASP A 337 2.73 3.80 -14.79
C ASP A 337 1.70 4.88 -15.20
N PRO A 338 2.15 6.07 -15.63
CA PRO A 338 1.24 7.14 -16.05
C PRO A 338 0.41 6.81 -17.30
N HIS A 339 0.76 5.74 -18.03
CA HIS A 339 0.04 5.28 -19.21
C HIS A 339 -0.84 4.04 -18.94
N GLY A 340 -0.77 3.45 -17.75
CA GLY A 340 -1.59 2.29 -17.36
C GLY A 340 -1.29 1.00 -18.12
N LEU A 341 -0.13 0.87 -18.79
CA LEU A 341 0.22 -0.34 -19.54
C LEU A 341 0.71 -1.46 -18.61
N VAL A 342 1.35 -1.09 -17.50
CA VAL A 342 1.77 -1.97 -16.40
C VAL A 342 1.39 -1.35 -15.05
N PRO A 343 1.30 -2.10 -13.93
CA PRO A 343 0.91 -1.53 -12.63
C PRO A 343 1.90 -0.46 -12.17
N TYR A 344 3.18 -0.80 -12.26
CA TYR A 344 4.31 0.06 -12.00
C TYR A 344 5.33 -0.12 -13.11
N LEU A 345 6.26 0.83 -13.25
CA LEU A 345 7.36 0.76 -14.21
C LEU A 345 8.48 -0.19 -13.71
N SER A 346 8.16 -1.10 -12.82
CA SER A 346 8.98 -2.13 -12.19
C SER A 346 8.05 -3.28 -11.74
N ASP A 347 8.58 -4.48 -11.55
CA ASP A 347 7.95 -5.59 -10.82
C ASP A 347 7.89 -5.36 -9.30
N HIS A 348 8.63 -4.36 -8.82
CA HIS A 348 8.53 -3.84 -7.46
C HIS A 348 7.65 -2.59 -7.36
N HIS A 349 7.28 -2.25 -6.14
CA HIS A 349 6.53 -1.07 -5.77
C HIS A 349 7.42 -0.06 -5.04
N PRO A 350 7.29 1.25 -5.35
CA PRO A 350 8.08 2.29 -4.69
C PRO A 350 7.63 2.48 -3.24
N LEU A 351 8.57 2.47 -2.29
CA LEU A 351 8.33 2.77 -0.88
C LEU A 351 8.74 4.21 -0.54
N ARG A 352 7.81 4.96 0.05
CA ARG A 352 8.07 6.33 0.54
C ARG A 352 7.97 6.40 2.05
N ALA A 353 9.04 6.86 2.69
CA ALA A 353 9.16 7.01 4.14
C ALA A 353 9.26 8.48 4.55
N ASP A 354 8.36 8.91 5.43
CA ASP A 354 8.31 10.23 6.04
C ASP A 354 8.93 10.17 7.44
N PHE A 355 10.13 10.72 7.63
CA PHE A 355 10.83 10.79 8.91
C PHE A 355 10.66 12.16 9.56
N HIS A 356 10.58 12.16 10.88
CA HIS A 356 10.60 13.36 11.73
C HIS A 356 11.07 12.99 13.14
N GLU A 357 11.38 13.98 13.97
CA GLU A 357 11.58 13.79 15.41
C GLU A 357 10.49 12.91 16.04
N ALA A 358 10.94 11.94 16.85
CA ALA A 358 10.09 10.99 17.53
C ALA A 358 9.34 11.67 18.68
N GLU A 359 8.13 12.14 18.40
CA GLU A 359 7.18 12.65 19.39
C GLU A 359 5.97 11.70 19.53
N PRO A 360 5.21 11.76 20.64
CA PRO A 360 3.94 11.06 20.76
C PRO A 360 2.98 11.38 19.61
N PHE A 361 2.16 10.40 19.22
CA PHE A 361 1.08 10.59 18.23
C PHE A 361 1.51 10.91 16.80
N ARG A 362 2.79 10.73 16.48
CA ARG A 362 3.35 11.02 15.15
C ARG A 362 3.40 9.84 14.19
N THR A 363 3.08 8.62 14.65
CA THR A 363 3.03 7.41 13.82
C THR A 363 1.70 6.69 14.02
N PRO A 364 1.24 5.84 13.09
CA PRO A 364 0.08 4.97 13.33
C PRO A 364 0.21 4.15 14.63
N ALA A 365 1.39 3.60 14.91
CA ALA A 365 1.67 2.83 16.12
C ALA A 365 1.55 3.62 17.44
N THR A 366 1.67 4.95 17.38
CA THR A 366 1.63 5.83 18.56
C THR A 366 0.46 6.80 18.53
N ALA A 367 -0.52 6.60 17.65
CA ALA A 367 -1.65 7.50 17.41
C ALA A 367 -2.43 7.84 18.70
N VAL A 368 -3.12 8.99 18.70
CA VAL A 368 -4.04 9.35 19.78
C VAL A 368 -5.21 8.37 19.79
N ASP A 369 -5.40 7.63 20.88
CA ASP A 369 -6.60 6.81 21.07
C ASP A 369 -7.82 7.73 21.26
N VAL A 370 -8.72 7.70 20.28
CA VAL A 370 -9.97 8.47 20.33
C VAL A 370 -10.97 7.70 21.19
N PRO A 371 -11.51 8.32 22.27
CA PRO A 371 -12.51 7.67 23.10
C PRO A 371 -13.79 7.38 22.32
N SER A 372 -14.53 6.35 22.73
CA SER A 372 -15.75 5.86 22.07
C SER A 372 -17.00 6.74 22.27
N GLN A 373 -16.82 8.06 22.33
CA GLN A 373 -17.89 9.06 22.44
C GLN A 373 -18.46 9.44 21.07
N VAL A 374 -19.66 10.04 21.09
CA VAL A 374 -20.36 10.54 19.89
C VAL A 374 -19.57 11.67 19.25
N ASP A 375 -19.32 12.73 20.01
CA ASP A 375 -18.57 13.89 19.56
C ASP A 375 -17.16 13.89 20.16
N TYR A 376 -16.16 13.99 19.31
CA TYR A 376 -14.77 14.18 19.71
C TYR A 376 -14.17 15.39 19.03
N ILE A 377 -13.48 16.22 19.81
CA ILE A 377 -12.71 17.35 19.32
C ILE A 377 -11.26 17.15 19.73
N GLY A 378 -10.43 16.81 18.74
CA GLY A 378 -8.98 16.84 18.85
C GLY A 378 -8.45 18.19 18.42
N SER A 379 -7.37 18.66 19.00
CA SER A 379 -6.65 19.82 18.47
C SER A 379 -5.15 19.62 18.58
N GLY A 380 -4.41 20.32 17.74
CA GLY A 380 -2.97 20.20 17.72
C GLY A 380 -2.30 21.32 16.92
N THR A 381 -0.99 21.37 17.07
CA THR A 381 -0.10 22.22 16.28
C THR A 381 0.81 21.32 15.46
N LEU A 382 0.89 21.62 14.16
CA LEU A 382 1.83 20.97 13.26
C LEU A 382 2.97 21.93 12.94
N GLN A 383 4.19 21.44 13.19
CA GLN A 383 5.45 22.05 12.77
C GLN A 383 5.86 21.51 11.40
N GLU A 384 6.86 22.14 10.78
CA GLU A 384 7.40 21.78 9.48
C GLU A 384 7.62 20.27 9.31
N GLY A 385 6.84 19.67 8.42
CA GLY A 385 6.93 18.26 8.03
C GLY A 385 6.40 17.27 9.06
N SER A 386 5.81 17.72 10.17
CA SER A 386 5.15 16.86 11.15
C SER A 386 3.71 16.52 10.75
N VAL A 387 3.21 15.40 11.27
CA VAL A 387 1.82 14.94 11.13
C VAL A 387 1.25 14.61 12.51
N GLN A 388 -0.06 14.41 12.63
CA GLN A 388 -0.65 13.84 13.84
C GLN A 388 -1.62 12.74 13.47
N TRP A 389 -1.51 11.61 14.16
CA TRP A 389 -2.35 10.44 13.95
C TRP A 389 -3.36 10.28 15.08
N PHE A 390 -4.57 9.90 14.72
CA PHE A 390 -5.66 9.53 15.61
C PHE A 390 -6.12 8.13 15.26
N ARG A 391 -6.42 7.30 16.26
CA ARG A 391 -6.93 5.94 16.11
C ARG A 391 -8.34 5.86 16.66
N VAL A 392 -9.24 5.26 15.90
CA VAL A 392 -10.63 5.01 16.32
C VAL A 392 -10.88 3.50 16.25
N ASP A 393 -11.30 2.92 17.38
CA ASP A 393 -11.55 1.48 17.52
C ASP A 393 -13.04 1.10 17.43
N VAL A 394 -13.90 2.03 17.03
CA VAL A 394 -15.35 1.80 16.86
C VAL A 394 -15.71 1.99 15.40
N ALA A 395 -16.27 0.96 14.77
CA ALA A 395 -16.79 1.07 13.41
C ALA A 395 -18.07 1.92 13.40
N GLY A 396 -18.36 2.62 12.31
CA GLY A 396 -19.51 3.52 12.29
C GLY A 396 -19.64 4.37 11.03
N THR A 397 -20.72 5.13 10.99
CA THR A 397 -20.82 6.30 10.12
C THR A 397 -20.29 7.51 10.89
N TYR A 398 -19.43 8.28 10.26
CA TYR A 398 -18.76 9.43 10.86
C TYR A 398 -18.85 10.64 9.94
N ASP A 399 -19.24 11.80 10.47
CA ASP A 399 -18.99 13.08 9.82
C ASP A 399 -17.70 13.67 10.43
N ILE A 400 -16.76 14.07 9.57
CA ILE A 400 -15.41 14.51 9.98
C ILE A 400 -15.09 15.87 9.38
N ARG A 401 -14.73 16.82 10.25
CA ARG A 401 -14.40 18.20 9.87
C ARG A 401 -13.06 18.63 10.42
N LEU A 402 -12.27 19.28 9.56
CA LEU A 402 -10.98 19.88 9.92
C LEU A 402 -11.07 21.40 9.90
N GLU A 403 -11.00 22.01 11.08
CA GLU A 403 -10.83 23.46 11.26
C GLU A 403 -9.34 23.79 11.25
N VAL A 404 -8.94 24.83 10.51
CA VAL A 404 -7.52 25.16 10.31
C VAL A 404 -7.27 26.64 10.61
N THR A 405 -6.21 26.92 11.36
CA THR A 405 -5.68 28.28 11.57
C THR A 405 -4.19 28.31 11.22
N GLY A 406 -3.80 29.15 10.25
CA GLY A 406 -2.40 29.24 9.77
C GLY A 406 -2.23 28.60 8.41
N ALA A 407 -1.19 27.77 8.23
CA ALA A 407 -0.95 27.08 6.96
C ALA A 407 -2.07 26.09 6.61
N ALA A 408 -2.30 25.90 5.31
CA ALA A 408 -3.30 24.95 4.81
C ALA A 408 -2.95 23.52 5.22
N MET A 409 -3.94 22.81 5.77
CA MET A 409 -3.83 21.42 6.21
C MET A 409 -4.82 20.52 5.46
N GLY A 410 -4.63 19.22 5.62
CA GLY A 410 -5.57 18.21 5.17
C GLY A 410 -5.60 17.06 6.16
N PHE A 411 -6.56 16.16 5.96
CA PHE A 411 -6.56 14.87 6.60
C PHE A 411 -6.78 13.76 5.58
N GLU A 412 -6.30 12.58 5.92
CA GLU A 412 -6.51 11.32 5.19
C GLU A 412 -6.95 10.27 6.21
N ILE A 413 -7.80 9.33 5.80
CA ILE A 413 -8.26 8.23 6.66
C ILE A 413 -7.73 6.92 6.09
N TYR A 414 -7.14 6.07 6.92
CA TYR A 414 -6.61 4.77 6.53
C TYR A 414 -7.28 3.68 7.37
N LEU A 415 -7.51 2.50 6.79
CA LEU A 415 -7.92 1.34 7.58
C LEU A 415 -6.68 0.71 8.22
N GLY A 416 -6.84 0.00 9.34
CA GLY A 416 -5.71 -0.60 10.06
C GLY A 416 -4.93 -1.69 9.32
N ASP A 417 -5.39 -2.07 8.13
CA ASP A 417 -4.84 -3.07 7.23
C ASP A 417 -4.34 -2.52 5.88
N ASP A 418 -4.49 -1.21 5.61
CA ASP A 418 -3.95 -0.55 4.42
C ASP A 418 -3.60 0.92 4.72
N PHE A 419 -2.30 1.19 4.91
CA PHE A 419 -1.73 2.54 5.08
C PHE A 419 -1.23 3.15 3.77
N SER A 420 -1.48 2.49 2.64
CA SER A 420 -1.12 3.00 1.32
C SER A 420 -2.30 3.63 0.59
N THR A 421 -3.54 3.26 0.95
CA THR A 421 -4.77 3.75 0.31
C THR A 421 -5.67 4.49 1.29
N PRO A 422 -5.84 5.82 1.15
CA PRO A 422 -6.79 6.54 1.98
C PRO A 422 -8.24 6.17 1.58
N GLN A 423 -9.13 6.10 2.56
CA GLN A 423 -10.56 5.89 2.35
C GLN A 423 -11.21 7.15 1.78
N PRO A 424 -11.99 7.03 0.70
CA PRO A 424 -12.76 8.14 0.17
C PRO A 424 -13.96 8.46 1.08
N PRO A 425 -14.44 9.71 1.07
CA PRO A 425 -15.71 10.04 1.71
C PRO A 425 -16.85 9.24 1.07
N TYR A 426 -17.81 8.85 1.89
CA TYR A 426 -19.01 8.15 1.47
C TYR A 426 -19.85 9.09 0.59
N ARG A 427 -19.92 8.85 -0.72
CA ARG A 427 -20.83 9.55 -1.66
C ARG A 427 -20.69 11.09 -1.80
N ASN A 428 -19.67 11.70 -1.20
CA ASN A 428 -19.40 13.16 -1.20
C ASN A 428 -20.53 14.11 -0.69
N PRO A 429 -21.46 13.75 0.24
CA PRO A 429 -22.18 14.76 0.98
C PRO A 429 -21.19 15.41 1.97
N SER A 430 -21.08 16.73 1.89
CA SER A 430 -20.39 17.53 2.89
C SER A 430 -21.44 18.34 3.62
N ASP A 431 -21.60 18.09 4.91
CA ASP A 431 -22.42 18.93 5.78
C ASP A 431 -21.58 20.16 6.16
N PRO A 432 -22.07 21.39 5.93
CA PRO A 432 -21.31 22.61 6.27
C PRO A 432 -20.90 22.70 7.75
N GLU A 433 -21.66 22.07 8.64
CA GLU A 433 -21.43 22.07 10.09
C GLU A 433 -20.61 20.85 10.54
N LEU A 434 -20.89 19.66 9.99
CA LEU A 434 -20.30 18.39 10.45
C LEU A 434 -19.13 17.87 9.60
N GLY A 435 -18.96 18.36 8.37
CA GLY A 435 -17.89 17.98 7.45
C GLY A 435 -18.24 16.84 6.51
N ASP A 436 -17.22 16.08 6.09
CA ASP A 436 -17.37 15.01 5.10
C ASP A 436 -17.79 13.70 5.78
N ARG A 437 -18.76 12.99 5.18
CA ARG A 437 -19.26 11.71 5.69
C ARG A 437 -18.38 10.55 5.29
N PHE A 438 -18.16 9.61 6.21
CA PHE A 438 -17.45 8.36 5.99
C PHE A 438 -18.21 7.18 6.60
N VAL A 439 -18.06 5.99 6.01
CA VAL A 439 -18.51 4.72 6.58
C VAL A 439 -17.27 3.86 6.78
N LEU A 440 -16.89 3.65 8.04
CA LEU A 440 -15.56 3.18 8.40
C LEU A 440 -15.63 1.93 9.26
N MET A 441 -14.81 0.93 8.90
CA MET A 441 -14.55 -0.23 9.76
C MET A 441 -13.43 0.10 10.74
N ALA A 442 -13.42 -0.56 11.89
CA ALA A 442 -12.41 -0.37 12.92
C ALA A 442 -11.37 -1.51 12.94
N PRO A 443 -10.12 -1.22 13.36
CA PRO A 443 -9.62 0.12 13.64
C PRO A 443 -9.39 0.93 12.36
N PHE A 444 -9.62 2.23 12.44
CA PHE A 444 -9.21 3.18 11.40
C PHE A 444 -8.38 4.33 11.99
N PHE A 445 -7.62 4.97 11.12
CA PHE A 445 -6.61 5.95 11.47
C PHE A 445 -6.82 7.23 10.68
N ILE A 446 -6.82 8.37 11.37
CA ILE A 446 -6.90 9.69 10.74
C ILE A 446 -5.53 10.34 10.85
N LYS A 447 -4.96 10.69 9.70
CA LYS A 447 -3.70 11.43 9.60
C LYS A 447 -4.00 12.88 9.27
N VAL A 448 -3.65 13.80 10.17
CA VAL A 448 -3.68 15.24 9.91
C VAL A 448 -2.28 15.72 9.51
N PHE A 449 -2.18 16.46 8.41
CA PHE A 449 -0.89 16.87 7.84
C PHE A 449 -0.92 18.27 7.22
N LEU A 450 0.26 18.88 7.08
CA LEU A 450 0.47 20.13 6.36
C LEU A 450 0.48 19.89 4.84
N ARG A 451 -0.36 20.60 4.08
CA ARG A 451 -0.34 20.52 2.60
C ARG A 451 0.97 21.04 2.01
N LYS A 452 1.60 21.99 2.69
CA LYS A 452 2.96 22.45 2.39
C LYS A 452 3.88 22.02 3.52
N ARG A 453 4.74 21.04 3.25
CA ARG A 453 5.67 20.47 4.23
C ARG A 453 6.45 21.53 5.02
N ARG A 454 6.96 22.56 4.33
CA ARG A 454 7.75 23.68 4.89
C ARG A 454 6.85 24.80 5.45
N SER A 455 5.92 24.47 6.34
CA SER A 455 5.02 25.44 6.97
C SER A 455 4.64 25.04 8.39
N GLU A 456 3.80 25.84 9.06
CA GLU A 456 3.31 25.59 10.42
C GLU A 456 1.85 26.05 10.57
N GLY A 457 1.12 25.43 11.49
CA GLY A 457 -0.22 25.88 11.81
C GLY A 457 -0.88 25.08 12.93
N ASN A 458 -2.13 25.41 13.20
CA ASN A 458 -2.96 24.74 14.19
C ASN A 458 -4.21 24.17 13.54
N PHE A 459 -4.75 23.09 14.12
CA PHE A 459 -5.98 22.49 13.68
C PHE A 459 -6.91 22.12 14.85
N GLY A 460 -8.20 22.06 14.55
CA GLY A 460 -9.23 21.38 15.31
C GLY A 460 -9.84 20.27 14.44
N LEU A 461 -9.74 19.02 14.89
CA LEU A 461 -10.32 17.85 14.24
C LEU A 461 -11.60 17.47 14.98
N HIS A 462 -12.74 17.59 14.31
CA HIS A 462 -14.06 17.26 14.83
C HIS A 462 -14.52 15.95 14.23
N LEU A 463 -14.88 14.99 15.07
CA LEU A 463 -15.49 13.71 14.69
C LEU A 463 -16.87 13.65 15.32
N HIS A 464 -17.89 13.38 14.51
CA HIS A 464 -19.24 13.07 14.96
C HIS A 464 -19.58 11.63 14.54
N ARG A 465 -19.76 10.73 15.51
CA ARG A 465 -20.22 9.35 15.25
C ARG A 465 -21.74 9.33 15.23
N HIS A 466 -22.29 8.82 14.14
CA HIS A 466 -23.72 8.74 13.95
C HIS A 466 -24.37 7.77 14.95
N GLU A 467 -25.44 8.21 15.61
CA GLU A 467 -26.24 7.38 16.51
C GLU A 467 -27.63 7.06 15.96
N GLY A 468 -28.03 7.60 14.82
CA GLY A 468 -29.36 7.35 14.24
C GLY A 468 -30.50 8.03 15.00
N ARG A 469 -30.25 9.18 15.63
CA ARG A 469 -31.29 9.94 16.37
C ARG A 469 -32.24 10.70 15.45
N THR A 470 -31.78 11.03 14.25
CA THR A 470 -32.53 11.74 13.22
C THR A 470 -32.15 11.18 11.85
N TRP A 471 -32.85 11.60 10.80
CA TRP A 471 -32.48 11.25 9.43
C TRP A 471 -31.11 11.81 9.01
N ARG A 472 -30.68 12.96 9.55
CA ARG A 472 -29.34 13.53 9.29
C ARG A 472 -28.24 12.72 10.00
N ASP A 473 -28.57 12.25 11.19
CA ASP A 473 -27.74 11.40 12.05
C ASP A 473 -27.90 9.90 11.72
N ALA A 474 -28.57 9.55 10.62
CA ALA A 474 -28.84 8.15 10.28
C ALA A 474 -27.54 7.35 10.07
N ILE A 475 -27.57 6.11 10.56
CA ILE A 475 -26.45 5.18 10.45
C ILE A 475 -26.52 4.47 9.09
N VAL A 476 -25.47 4.55 8.28
CA VAL A 476 -25.40 3.82 7.01
C VAL A 476 -25.23 2.31 7.28
N LEU A 477 -26.09 1.49 6.68
CA LEU A 477 -25.97 0.04 6.74
C LEU A 477 -25.06 -0.48 5.63
N VAL A 478 -24.01 -1.19 6.04
CA VAL A 478 -23.12 -1.91 5.13
C VAL A 478 -23.70 -3.30 4.86
N PRO A 479 -23.88 -3.71 3.59
CA PRO A 479 -24.38 -5.03 3.25
C PRO A 479 -23.64 -6.20 3.93
N GLU A 480 -24.41 -7.18 4.42
CA GLU A 480 -24.00 -8.40 5.14
C GLU A 480 -23.17 -8.19 6.41
N LYS A 481 -22.91 -6.94 6.81
CA LYS A 481 -22.23 -6.64 8.07
C LYS A 481 -23.29 -6.50 9.17
N LYS A 482 -23.33 -7.49 10.06
CA LYS A 482 -24.15 -7.44 11.27
C LYS A 482 -23.72 -6.26 12.12
N ARG A 483 -24.69 -5.48 12.58
CA ARG A 483 -24.45 -4.31 13.41
C ARG A 483 -25.31 -4.36 14.67
N THR A 484 -24.66 -4.42 15.82
CA THR A 484 -25.35 -4.37 17.11
C THR A 484 -25.54 -2.92 17.53
N GLU A 485 -26.78 -2.54 17.82
CA GLU A 485 -27.17 -1.21 18.25
C GLU A 485 -28.06 -1.29 19.48
N TRP A 486 -28.20 -0.17 20.17
CA TRP A 486 -29.10 -0.10 21.32
C TRP A 486 -29.79 1.25 21.47
N PHE A 487 -30.90 1.23 22.21
CA PHE A 487 -31.56 2.39 22.80
C PHE A 487 -31.08 2.56 24.25
N PRO A 488 -30.81 3.79 24.70
CA PRO A 488 -30.43 4.05 26.08
C PRO A 488 -31.63 3.97 27.05
N GLU A 489 -31.35 3.95 28.35
CA GLU A 489 -32.34 3.99 29.45
C GLU A 489 -32.92 5.41 29.66
N GLN A 490 -33.24 6.09 28.57
CA GLN A 490 -33.86 7.41 28.53
C GLN A 490 -34.54 7.61 27.16
N PRO A 491 -35.46 8.60 27.02
CA PRO A 491 -35.97 8.99 25.71
C PRO A 491 -34.83 9.23 24.72
N PHE A 492 -34.92 8.61 23.54
CA PHE A 492 -33.84 8.61 22.55
C PHE A 492 -33.99 9.77 21.56
N ASN A 493 -35.22 9.98 21.09
CA ASN A 493 -35.54 11.06 20.16
C ASN A 493 -36.11 12.24 20.97
N ILE A 494 -35.65 13.44 20.66
CA ILE A 494 -36.19 14.68 21.24
C ILE A 494 -36.75 15.49 20.08
N ASP A 495 -37.99 15.91 20.23
CA ASP A 495 -38.72 16.73 19.26
C ASP A 495 -37.91 18.01 18.95
N THR A 496 -37.34 18.06 17.75
CA THR A 496 -36.48 19.12 17.21
C THR A 496 -36.87 19.34 15.76
N GLY A 497 -36.59 20.50 15.15
CA GLY A 497 -36.94 20.78 13.74
C GLY A 497 -36.44 19.75 12.71
N ASP A 498 -35.41 18.97 13.05
CA ASP A 498 -34.86 17.89 12.22
C ASP A 498 -35.41 16.49 12.58
N ALA A 499 -36.17 16.39 13.67
CA ALA A 499 -36.88 15.22 14.19
C ALA A 499 -38.40 15.44 14.33
N ASP A 500 -38.95 16.56 13.79
CA ASP A 500 -40.36 17.03 13.83
C ASP A 500 -41.41 15.97 13.39
N TRP A 501 -40.97 14.76 13.03
CA TRP A 501 -41.71 13.71 12.37
C TRP A 501 -41.58 12.33 13.06
N ASP A 502 -40.82 12.20 14.15
CA ASP A 502 -40.64 10.92 14.88
C ASP A 502 -40.58 11.10 16.40
N ASP A 503 -41.77 11.24 17.01
CA ASP A 503 -42.01 11.13 18.46
C ASP A 503 -41.96 9.67 18.95
N SER A 504 -41.58 8.71 18.10
CA SER A 504 -41.92 7.30 18.28
C SER A 504 -40.77 6.44 18.80
N GLU A 505 -39.69 7.05 19.30
CA GLU A 505 -38.53 6.35 19.89
C GLU A 505 -37.86 5.40 18.88
N SER A 506 -37.53 5.93 17.69
CA SER A 506 -36.91 5.15 16.61
C SER A 506 -35.45 5.49 16.38
N LYS A 507 -34.70 4.47 15.96
CA LYS A 507 -33.33 4.59 15.48
C LYS A 507 -33.30 4.55 13.96
N TRP A 508 -32.66 5.55 13.36
CA TRP A 508 -32.63 5.80 11.93
C TRP A 508 -31.40 5.17 11.28
N PHE A 509 -31.66 4.39 10.23
CA PHE A 509 -30.65 3.76 9.40
C PHE A 509 -30.84 4.18 7.94
N LEU A 510 -29.75 4.32 7.22
CA LEU A 510 -29.72 4.69 5.80
C LEU A 510 -29.29 3.47 4.98
N VAL A 511 -30.14 3.08 4.04
CA VAL A 511 -29.86 2.06 3.02
C VAL A 511 -29.85 2.75 1.68
N GLU A 512 -28.77 2.61 0.93
CA GLU A 512 -28.67 3.18 -0.41
C GLU A 512 -28.20 2.14 -1.41
N THR A 513 -28.83 2.12 -2.58
CA THR A 513 -28.37 1.29 -3.69
C THR A 513 -27.24 1.98 -4.45
N PRO A 514 -26.35 1.23 -5.12
CA PRO A 514 -25.24 1.82 -5.88
C PRO A 514 -25.69 2.88 -6.88
N ARG A 515 -24.90 3.94 -7.07
CA ARG A 515 -25.09 5.00 -8.08
C ARG A 515 -24.67 4.56 -9.49
N ILE A 516 -24.09 3.37 -9.60
CA ILE A 516 -23.81 2.67 -10.85
C ILE A 516 -25.01 1.86 -11.33
N ALA A 517 -25.13 1.68 -12.65
CA ALA A 517 -26.26 0.98 -13.25
C ALA A 517 -26.30 -0.49 -12.80
N LEU A 518 -27.46 -0.93 -12.31
CA LEU A 518 -27.70 -2.33 -11.92
C LEU A 518 -28.23 -3.13 -13.11
N PRO A 519 -27.92 -4.44 -13.20
CA PRO A 519 -28.39 -5.28 -14.30
C PRO A 519 -29.92 -5.44 -14.32
N ARG A 520 -30.54 -5.36 -13.14
CA ARG A 520 -32.00 -5.43 -12.92
C ARG A 520 -32.33 -4.90 -11.53
N PRO A 521 -33.61 -4.58 -11.24
CA PRO A 521 -34.04 -4.37 -9.87
C PRO A 521 -33.64 -5.55 -8.99
N ILE A 522 -33.17 -5.25 -7.79
CA ILE A 522 -32.65 -6.25 -6.85
C ILE A 522 -33.52 -6.35 -5.60
N PRO A 523 -33.69 -7.55 -5.05
CA PRO A 523 -34.26 -7.69 -3.72
C PRO A 523 -33.27 -7.17 -2.67
N LEU A 524 -33.75 -6.26 -1.83
CA LEU A 524 -33.13 -5.89 -0.57
C LEU A 524 -33.95 -6.47 0.57
N SER A 525 -33.28 -6.81 1.66
CA SER A 525 -33.97 -7.11 2.92
C SER A 525 -33.19 -6.58 4.10
N VAL A 526 -33.91 -6.09 5.10
CA VAL A 526 -33.36 -5.80 6.41
C VAL A 526 -34.00 -6.72 7.42
N ASP A 527 -33.15 -7.31 8.25
CA ASP A 527 -33.53 -8.16 9.36
C ASP A 527 -33.02 -7.56 10.68
N VAL A 528 -33.88 -7.57 11.70
CA VAL A 528 -33.48 -7.24 13.07
C VAL A 528 -33.51 -8.50 13.92
N GLU A 529 -32.31 -9.02 14.21
CA GLU A 529 -32.09 -10.17 15.06
C GLU A 529 -31.93 -9.76 16.54
N TYR A 530 -32.21 -10.69 17.45
CA TYR A 530 -31.77 -10.65 18.85
C TYR A 530 -32.14 -9.36 19.64
N ALA A 531 -33.34 -8.81 19.43
CA ALA A 531 -33.82 -7.71 20.25
C ALA A 531 -34.04 -8.17 21.71
N VAL A 532 -33.29 -7.60 22.65
CA VAL A 532 -33.36 -7.92 24.09
C VAL A 532 -33.44 -6.66 24.94
N VAL A 533 -34.28 -6.72 25.97
CA VAL A 533 -34.34 -5.70 27.02
C VAL A 533 -33.45 -6.10 28.20
N ASP A 534 -32.64 -5.15 28.66
CA ASP A 534 -31.61 -5.28 29.71
C ASP A 534 -30.66 -6.48 29.54
N GLY A 535 -30.41 -6.86 28.28
CA GLY A 535 -29.49 -7.95 27.93
C GLY A 535 -29.99 -9.36 28.29
N ALA A 536 -31.27 -9.53 28.64
CA ALA A 536 -31.77 -10.82 29.14
C ALA A 536 -33.10 -11.28 28.55
N TYR A 537 -34.02 -10.35 28.24
CA TYR A 537 -35.38 -10.72 27.87
C TYR A 537 -35.65 -10.37 26.41
N PRO A 538 -36.00 -11.34 25.55
CA PRO A 538 -36.44 -11.06 24.19
C PRO A 538 -37.57 -10.05 24.18
N THR A 539 -37.51 -9.09 23.26
CA THR A 539 -38.52 -8.05 23.09
C THR A 539 -38.77 -7.78 21.62
N ASP A 540 -39.95 -7.27 21.30
CA ASP A 540 -40.29 -6.94 19.92
C ASP A 540 -39.88 -5.51 19.58
N VAL A 541 -39.49 -5.30 18.33
CA VAL A 541 -39.27 -3.98 17.73
C VAL A 541 -40.20 -3.83 16.53
N LEU A 542 -40.56 -2.60 16.19
CA LEU A 542 -41.21 -2.29 14.93
C LEU A 542 -40.15 -1.86 13.92
N LEU A 543 -40.21 -2.41 12.71
CA LEU A 543 -39.33 -2.08 11.60
C LEU A 543 -40.14 -1.39 10.51
N THR A 544 -39.74 -0.18 10.12
CA THR A 544 -40.42 0.59 9.07
C THR A 544 -39.43 1.00 8.00
N VAL A 545 -39.82 0.85 6.73
CA VAL A 545 -39.00 1.28 5.58
C VAL A 545 -39.70 2.40 4.82
N GLY A 546 -39.00 3.52 4.64
CA GLY A 546 -39.46 4.66 3.89
C GLY A 546 -38.49 5.05 2.78
N ARG A 547 -39.01 5.40 1.61
CA ARG A 547 -38.21 5.92 0.49
C ARG A 547 -37.88 7.39 0.73
N TRP A 548 -36.66 7.81 0.40
CA TRP A 548 -36.25 9.22 0.41
C TRP A 548 -36.05 9.74 -1.01
N ASP A 549 -36.62 10.91 -1.29
CA ASP A 549 -36.53 11.60 -2.58
C ASP A 549 -35.34 12.58 -2.68
N GLY A 550 -34.54 12.68 -1.60
CA GLY A 550 -33.42 13.61 -1.49
C GLY A 550 -33.79 14.99 -0.91
N ILE A 551 -35.07 15.26 -0.62
CA ILE A 551 -35.54 16.56 -0.12
C ILE A 551 -36.23 16.42 1.25
N ASN A 552 -37.25 15.56 1.38
CA ASN A 552 -38.00 15.37 2.63
C ASN A 552 -38.05 13.89 3.03
N PRO A 553 -37.42 13.49 4.14
CA PRO A 553 -37.39 12.09 4.56
C PRO A 553 -38.45 11.72 5.62
N PRO A 554 -39.10 10.54 5.51
CA PRO A 554 -39.31 9.78 4.28
C PRO A 554 -40.37 10.46 3.39
N ALA A 555 -40.20 10.38 2.08
CA ALA A 555 -41.15 10.89 1.09
C ALA A 555 -42.35 9.96 0.91
N GLU A 556 -42.16 8.64 1.14
CA GLU A 556 -43.18 7.61 1.03
C GLU A 556 -42.86 6.45 1.99
N TRP A 557 -43.85 6.00 2.76
CA TRP A 557 -43.74 4.78 3.58
C TRP A 557 -44.09 3.56 2.73
N LEU A 558 -43.18 2.59 2.68
CA LEU A 558 -43.32 1.44 1.80
C LEU A 558 -43.84 0.21 2.56
N PHE A 559 -43.24 -0.07 3.71
CA PHE A 559 -43.46 -1.32 4.43
C PHE A 559 -43.28 -1.14 5.94
N ASP A 560 -44.02 -1.92 6.71
CA ASP A 560 -43.91 -2.08 8.16
C ASP A 560 -43.89 -3.57 8.53
N ALA A 561 -43.07 -3.94 9.51
CA ALA A 561 -43.03 -5.27 10.11
C ALA A 561 -42.81 -5.19 11.62
N GLY A 562 -43.27 -6.17 12.37
CA GLY A 562 -43.27 -6.09 13.84
C GLY A 562 -43.66 -7.41 14.52
N PRO A 563 -44.18 -7.36 15.76
CA PRO A 563 -44.42 -8.54 16.62
C PRO A 563 -45.19 -9.69 15.94
N ASP A 564 -46.14 -9.34 15.06
CA ASP A 564 -47.04 -10.29 14.42
C ASP A 564 -46.51 -10.87 13.09
N SER A 565 -45.55 -10.20 12.44
CA SER A 565 -45.01 -10.57 11.12
C SER A 565 -43.54 -10.96 11.12
N GLY A 566 -42.84 -10.76 12.24
CA GLY A 566 -41.39 -10.95 12.37
C GLY A 566 -40.61 -9.69 11.98
N PRO A 567 -39.39 -9.50 12.50
CA PRO A 567 -38.62 -8.27 12.35
C PRO A 567 -37.83 -8.21 11.02
N THR A 568 -38.44 -8.66 9.92
CA THR A 568 -37.82 -8.72 8.59
C THR A 568 -38.68 -7.96 7.58
N VAL A 569 -38.08 -7.05 6.81
CA VAL A 569 -38.74 -6.38 5.68
C VAL A 569 -37.90 -6.56 4.43
N GLY A 570 -38.54 -6.92 3.32
CA GLY A 570 -37.92 -7.03 2.00
C GLY A 570 -38.63 -6.18 0.95
N TRP A 571 -37.87 -5.60 0.02
CA TRP A 571 -38.38 -4.80 -1.08
C TRP A 571 -37.49 -4.89 -2.32
N GLU A 572 -38.01 -4.48 -3.47
CA GLU A 572 -37.20 -4.33 -4.69
C GLU A 572 -36.66 -2.90 -4.80
N ALA A 573 -35.40 -2.78 -5.20
CA ALA A 573 -34.75 -1.49 -5.40
C ALA A 573 -34.00 -1.42 -6.74
N LYS A 574 -33.91 -0.21 -7.29
CA LYS A 574 -33.15 0.15 -8.49
C LYS A 574 -31.87 0.89 -8.12
N GLU A 575 -31.05 1.22 -9.11
CA GLU A 575 -29.86 2.06 -8.93
C GLU A 575 -30.21 3.46 -8.38
N ASN A 576 -29.30 4.02 -7.60
CA ASN A 576 -29.36 5.37 -7.03
C ASN A 576 -30.69 5.68 -6.29
N GLU A 577 -31.19 4.72 -5.53
CA GLU A 577 -32.34 4.88 -4.63
C GLU A 577 -31.86 4.95 -3.18
N HIS A 578 -32.64 5.66 -2.36
CA HIS A 578 -32.32 5.94 -0.96
C HIS A 578 -33.51 5.54 -0.09
N PHE A 579 -33.24 4.84 1.00
CA PHE A 579 -34.25 4.36 1.92
C PHE A 579 -33.80 4.63 3.35
N PHE A 580 -34.74 5.11 4.17
CA PHE A 580 -34.58 5.07 5.61
C PHE A 580 -35.23 3.83 6.16
N VAL A 581 -34.53 3.18 7.09
CA VAL A 581 -35.03 2.08 7.87
C VAL A 581 -35.08 2.54 9.31
N LEU A 582 -36.26 2.50 9.90
CA LEU A 582 -36.49 2.89 11.29
C LEU A 582 -36.72 1.62 12.10
N VAL A 583 -35.89 1.42 13.11
CA VAL A 583 -36.17 0.44 14.17
C VAL A 583 -36.78 1.20 15.32
N GLN A 584 -37.97 0.86 15.75
CA GLN A 584 -38.67 1.49 16.85
C GLN A 584 -38.75 0.52 18.04
N ARG A 585 -38.40 1.00 19.24
CA ARG A 585 -38.60 0.20 20.46
C ARG A 585 -40.07 0.22 20.88
N THR A 586 -40.58 -0.95 21.30
CA THR A 586 -41.95 -1.09 21.82
C THR A 586 -42.01 -1.04 23.35
N THR A 587 -40.86 -0.95 24.02
CA THR A 587 -40.70 -0.99 25.48
C THR A 587 -40.62 0.39 26.11
N ASP A 588 -40.75 0.43 27.44
CA ASP A 588 -40.57 1.65 28.24
C ASP A 588 -39.19 2.32 27.99
N PRO A 589 -39.15 3.66 27.77
CA PRO A 589 -37.91 4.41 27.55
C PRO A 589 -36.83 4.29 28.63
N SER A 590 -37.20 3.93 29.86
CA SER A 590 -36.27 3.71 30.97
C SER A 590 -35.49 2.40 30.89
N ARG A 591 -35.70 1.59 29.84
CA ARG A 591 -35.06 0.29 29.67
C ARG A 591 -34.11 0.30 28.47
N LYS A 592 -32.94 -0.32 28.62
CA LYS A 592 -32.00 -0.52 27.51
C LYS A 592 -32.56 -1.61 26.61
N VAL A 593 -32.71 -1.33 25.32
CA VAL A 593 -33.02 -2.34 24.29
C VAL A 593 -31.84 -2.45 23.36
N GLU A 594 -31.29 -3.65 23.24
CA GLU A 594 -30.19 -3.97 22.33
C GLU A 594 -30.70 -4.87 21.23
N PHE A 595 -30.27 -4.66 19.99
CA PHE A 595 -30.68 -5.44 18.82
C PHE A 595 -29.55 -5.51 17.81
N THR A 596 -29.59 -6.49 16.91
CA THR A 596 -28.65 -6.59 15.79
C THR A 596 -29.39 -6.41 14.48
N ILE A 597 -28.96 -5.48 13.64
CA ILE A 597 -29.53 -5.22 12.32
C ILE A 597 -28.57 -5.68 11.23
N VAL A 598 -29.11 -6.25 10.16
CA VAL A 598 -28.33 -6.64 8.97
C VAL A 598 -29.10 -6.27 7.71
N LEU A 599 -28.39 -5.68 6.74
CA LEU A 599 -28.88 -5.46 5.39
C LEU A 599 -28.36 -6.61 4.52
N SER A 600 -29.25 -7.27 3.80
CA SER A 600 -28.89 -8.28 2.81
C SER A 600 -29.25 -7.82 1.39
N THR A 601 -28.36 -8.14 0.45
CA THR A 601 -28.47 -7.79 -0.98
C THR A 601 -27.79 -8.85 -1.82
N PRO A 602 -28.24 -9.20 -3.03
CA PRO A 602 -27.47 -10.09 -3.89
C PRO A 602 -26.28 -9.40 -4.58
N ILE A 603 -26.16 -8.07 -4.49
CA ILE A 603 -25.12 -7.30 -5.21
C ILE A 603 -23.71 -7.68 -4.75
N ASN A 604 -22.83 -7.83 -5.73
CA ASN A 604 -21.39 -7.83 -5.59
C ASN A 604 -20.81 -6.76 -6.52
N LEU A 605 -19.59 -6.32 -6.23
CA LEU A 605 -18.88 -5.30 -6.98
C LEU A 605 -17.53 -5.86 -7.43
N LEU A 606 -17.19 -5.67 -8.69
CA LEU A 606 -15.82 -5.77 -9.20
C LEU A 606 -15.19 -4.39 -9.14
N LEU A 607 -14.05 -4.28 -8.45
CA LEU A 607 -13.27 -3.05 -8.31
C LEU A 607 -12.10 -3.12 -9.29
N THR A 608 -12.15 -2.32 -10.35
CA THR A 608 -11.14 -2.30 -11.42
C THR A 608 -10.16 -1.15 -11.25
N GLN A 609 -10.39 -0.26 -10.27
CA GLN A 609 -9.52 0.85 -9.93
C GLN A 609 -9.08 0.80 -8.45
N PRO A 610 -7.83 1.22 -8.13
CA PRO A 610 -6.83 1.70 -9.08
C PRO A 610 -6.35 0.56 -9.99
N ALA A 611 -6.18 0.86 -11.28
CA ALA A 611 -5.96 -0.12 -12.35
C ALA A 611 -4.87 -1.14 -12.03
N VAL A 612 -3.84 -0.67 -11.32
CA VAL A 612 -2.66 -1.42 -10.88
C VAL A 612 -2.99 -2.69 -10.07
N GLU A 613 -4.21 -2.84 -9.55
CA GLU A 613 -4.64 -3.99 -8.76
C GLU A 613 -5.45 -5.02 -9.56
N THR A 614 -5.76 -4.74 -10.84
CA THR A 614 -6.46 -5.69 -11.73
C THR A 614 -5.57 -6.04 -12.91
N THR A 615 -5.00 -7.24 -12.89
CA THR A 615 -3.98 -7.69 -13.83
C THR A 615 -4.32 -9.03 -14.47
N LEU A 616 -3.75 -9.27 -15.65
CA LEU A 616 -3.65 -10.59 -16.27
C LEU A 616 -2.17 -10.98 -16.30
N THR A 617 -1.84 -12.15 -15.76
CA THR A 617 -0.49 -12.72 -15.77
C THR A 617 -0.49 -14.00 -16.59
N CYS A 618 0.41 -14.11 -17.57
CA CYS A 618 0.77 -15.41 -18.14
C CYS A 618 1.70 -16.11 -17.15
N GLN A 619 1.28 -17.25 -16.60
CA GLN A 619 2.10 -18.09 -15.72
C GLN A 619 2.88 -19.15 -16.53
N GLN A 620 2.35 -19.50 -17.68
CA GLN A 620 2.92 -20.45 -18.62
C GLN A 620 2.25 -20.22 -19.99
N GLU A 621 3.03 -19.99 -21.03
CA GLU A 621 2.57 -19.83 -22.41
C GLU A 621 1.88 -21.09 -22.96
N THR A 622 1.03 -20.88 -23.97
CA THR A 622 0.42 -21.91 -24.80
C THR A 622 1.35 -22.22 -25.98
N SER A 623 1.95 -23.40 -25.97
CA SER A 623 2.98 -23.85 -26.94
C SER A 623 4.40 -23.23 -26.81
N GLY A 624 5.37 -23.82 -27.52
CA GLY A 624 6.80 -23.47 -27.43
C GLY A 624 7.34 -22.63 -28.58
N TRP A 625 6.48 -21.94 -29.34
CA TRP A 625 6.87 -21.24 -30.57
C TRP A 625 6.32 -19.80 -30.69
N GLY A 626 6.88 -18.88 -29.91
CA GLY A 626 6.54 -17.45 -30.01
C GLY A 626 5.71 -17.00 -28.81
N ALA A 627 5.45 -15.69 -28.71
CA ALA A 627 4.63 -15.13 -27.65
C ALA A 627 3.14 -15.35 -27.97
N ASP A 628 2.32 -15.55 -26.94
CA ASP A 628 0.89 -15.84 -27.09
C ASP A 628 0.12 -14.58 -27.51
N ASP A 629 -0.64 -14.68 -28.61
CA ASP A 629 -1.50 -13.60 -29.11
C ASP A 629 -2.80 -13.55 -28.31
N ILE A 630 -2.75 -13.05 -27.07
CA ILE A 630 -3.90 -13.11 -26.16
C ILE A 630 -4.89 -11.96 -26.33
N ALA A 631 -6.18 -12.27 -26.43
CA ALA A 631 -7.29 -11.38 -26.15
C ALA A 631 -8.00 -11.76 -24.83
N LEU A 632 -8.65 -10.77 -24.21
CA LEU A 632 -9.35 -10.92 -22.94
C LEU A 632 -10.79 -10.42 -23.06
N GLN A 633 -11.74 -11.29 -22.76
CA GLN A 633 -13.15 -10.94 -22.66
C GLN A 633 -13.67 -11.17 -21.24
N VAL A 634 -14.29 -10.14 -20.66
CA VAL A 634 -14.85 -10.19 -19.31
C VAL A 634 -16.34 -9.91 -19.35
N ARG A 635 -17.15 -10.81 -18.78
CA ARG A 635 -18.61 -10.71 -18.73
C ARG A 635 -19.12 -10.78 -17.30
N ALA A 636 -20.01 -9.88 -16.91
CA ALA A 636 -20.79 -10.01 -15.67
C ALA A 636 -22.22 -10.39 -16.03
N ASP A 637 -22.73 -11.44 -15.39
CA ASP A 637 -24.12 -11.91 -15.57
C ASP A 637 -24.50 -12.08 -17.06
N GLY A 638 -23.55 -12.52 -17.89
CA GLY A 638 -23.70 -12.72 -19.34
C GLY A 638 -23.50 -11.46 -20.21
N GLN A 639 -23.44 -10.27 -19.62
CA GLN A 639 -23.19 -9.01 -20.32
C GLN A 639 -21.69 -8.72 -20.42
N VAL A 640 -21.21 -8.36 -21.62
CA VAL A 640 -19.80 -7.95 -21.83
C VAL A 640 -19.51 -6.65 -21.08
N LEU A 641 -18.53 -6.72 -20.19
CA LEU A 641 -17.98 -5.57 -19.47
C LEU A 641 -16.77 -4.98 -20.20
N ALA A 642 -15.87 -5.86 -20.63
CA ALA A 642 -14.66 -5.51 -21.34
C ALA A 642 -14.40 -6.56 -22.42
N ASP A 643 -13.98 -6.09 -23.59
CA ASP A 643 -13.58 -6.90 -24.74
C ASP A 643 -12.27 -6.29 -25.24
N ILE A 644 -11.16 -6.89 -24.83
CA ILE A 644 -9.81 -6.33 -24.93
C ILE A 644 -9.06 -7.18 -25.96
N PRO A 645 -8.92 -6.72 -27.20
CA PRO A 645 -8.23 -7.50 -28.24
C PRO A 645 -6.73 -7.56 -27.98
N ASN A 646 -6.04 -8.54 -28.60
CA ASN A 646 -4.57 -8.64 -28.56
C ASN A 646 -3.89 -7.31 -28.90
N SER A 647 -4.36 -6.59 -29.93
CA SER A 647 -3.81 -5.28 -30.30
C SER A 647 -3.82 -4.20 -29.19
N VAL A 648 -4.56 -4.41 -28.09
CA VAL A 648 -4.63 -3.51 -26.93
C VAL A 648 -3.86 -4.07 -25.72
N ILE A 649 -3.99 -5.37 -25.42
CA ILE A 649 -3.32 -5.99 -24.26
C ILE A 649 -1.85 -6.38 -24.57
N GLY A 650 -1.59 -6.73 -25.83
CA GLY A 650 -0.31 -7.16 -26.37
C GLY A 650 0.02 -8.63 -26.10
N ASP A 651 1.06 -9.11 -26.77
CA ASP A 651 1.48 -10.50 -26.74
C ASP A 651 2.05 -10.89 -25.36
N PHE A 652 1.78 -12.11 -24.91
CA PHE A 652 2.25 -12.59 -23.62
C PHE A 652 3.45 -13.48 -23.79
N GLU A 653 4.48 -13.21 -22.97
CA GLU A 653 5.53 -14.19 -22.72
C GLU A 653 5.30 -14.84 -21.35
N ASP A 654 6.00 -15.94 -21.05
CA ASP A 654 6.08 -16.56 -19.74
C ASP A 654 6.35 -15.48 -18.67
N ASP A 655 5.57 -15.51 -17.59
CA ASP A 655 5.61 -14.57 -16.47
C ASP A 655 5.18 -13.12 -16.79
N ALA A 656 4.72 -12.82 -18.01
CA ALA A 656 4.34 -11.47 -18.37
C ALA A 656 3.06 -11.02 -17.66
N VAL A 657 3.11 -9.84 -17.04
CA VAL A 657 1.97 -9.22 -16.32
C VAL A 657 1.45 -7.99 -17.07
N ARG A 658 0.14 -7.91 -17.31
CA ARG A 658 -0.53 -6.74 -17.90
C ARG A 658 -1.55 -6.16 -16.94
N THR A 659 -1.56 -4.83 -16.80
CA THR A 659 -2.70 -4.14 -16.21
C THR A 659 -3.86 -4.18 -17.18
N VAL A 660 -5.03 -4.60 -16.69
CA VAL A 660 -6.27 -4.63 -17.48
C VAL A 660 -7.39 -3.84 -16.85
N GLY A 661 -7.26 -3.43 -15.58
CA GLY A 661 -8.26 -2.62 -14.87
C GLY A 661 -8.57 -1.27 -15.52
N ASP A 662 -7.61 -0.66 -16.21
CA ASP A 662 -7.80 0.60 -16.95
C ASP A 662 -8.55 0.43 -18.27
N LYS A 663 -8.72 -0.81 -18.75
CA LYS A 663 -9.48 -1.14 -19.96
C LYS A 663 -10.96 -1.36 -19.70
N PHE A 664 -11.37 -1.40 -18.43
CA PHE A 664 -12.79 -1.44 -18.07
C PHE A 664 -13.42 -0.05 -18.21
N PRO A 665 -14.65 0.05 -18.73
CA PRO A 665 -15.32 1.34 -18.92
C PRO A 665 -15.73 2.01 -17.61
N ALA A 666 -15.88 1.24 -16.54
CA ALA A 666 -16.27 1.72 -15.22
C ALA A 666 -15.28 1.23 -14.15
N PRO A 667 -14.93 2.08 -13.16
CA PRO A 667 -14.01 1.72 -12.07
C PRO A 667 -14.61 0.71 -11.08
N ILE A 668 -15.94 0.63 -11.04
CA ILE A 668 -16.71 -0.26 -10.19
C ILE A 668 -17.85 -0.81 -11.05
N THR A 669 -18.00 -2.14 -11.08
CA THR A 669 -19.06 -2.79 -11.84
C THR A 669 -19.87 -3.72 -10.93
N PRO A 670 -21.21 -3.58 -10.87
CA PRO A 670 -22.02 -4.48 -10.08
C PRO A 670 -22.29 -5.78 -10.84
N TYR A 671 -22.39 -6.89 -10.13
CA TYR A 671 -22.80 -8.19 -10.65
C TYR A 671 -23.56 -8.98 -9.57
N LEU A 672 -24.36 -9.96 -9.99
CA LEU A 672 -25.21 -10.75 -9.11
C LEU A 672 -24.74 -12.19 -8.99
N ASP A 673 -24.57 -12.87 -10.13
CA ASP A 673 -24.34 -14.30 -10.20
C ASP A 673 -22.84 -14.60 -10.32
N GLY A 674 -22.09 -13.79 -11.07
CA GLY A 674 -20.63 -13.90 -11.16
C GLY A 674 -20.05 -13.21 -12.38
N ILE A 675 -18.72 -13.28 -12.49
CA ILE A 675 -17.99 -12.75 -13.64
C ILE A 675 -17.25 -13.89 -14.33
N GLU A 676 -17.49 -14.01 -15.63
CA GLU A 676 -16.77 -14.90 -16.53
C GLU A 676 -15.58 -14.13 -17.13
N VAL A 677 -14.39 -14.73 -17.03
CA VAL A 677 -13.16 -14.20 -17.60
C VAL A 677 -12.67 -15.18 -18.64
N SER A 678 -12.72 -14.81 -19.90
CA SER A 678 -12.25 -15.64 -21.01
C SER A 678 -10.95 -15.08 -21.57
N VAL A 679 -9.91 -15.90 -21.55
CA VAL A 679 -8.62 -15.67 -22.20
C VAL A 679 -8.65 -16.43 -23.51
N ILE A 680 -8.39 -15.72 -24.60
CA ILE A 680 -8.50 -16.23 -25.97
C ILE A 680 -7.12 -16.10 -26.61
N GLU A 681 -6.54 -17.20 -27.02
CA GLU A 681 -5.36 -17.25 -27.86
C GLU A 681 -5.79 -17.06 -29.34
N GLU A 682 -5.15 -16.14 -30.07
CA GLU A 682 -5.54 -15.74 -31.43
C GLU A 682 -4.56 -16.21 -32.53
N ASP A 683 -3.54 -17.01 -32.20
CA ASP A 683 -2.46 -17.39 -33.13
C ASP A 683 -2.86 -18.56 -34.06
N ASP A 684 -3.71 -19.48 -33.61
CA ASP A 684 -4.41 -20.46 -34.42
C ASP A 684 -5.94 -20.50 -34.21
N ILE A 685 -6.65 -21.55 -34.66
CA ILE A 685 -8.13 -21.54 -34.80
C ILE A 685 -8.75 -22.83 -34.25
N ASP A 686 -8.11 -23.44 -33.26
CA ASP A 686 -8.57 -24.68 -32.65
C ASP A 686 -9.52 -24.41 -31.46
N ASP A 687 -10.32 -25.43 -31.07
CA ASP A 687 -11.37 -25.27 -30.05
C ASP A 687 -10.80 -25.12 -28.61
N ASN A 688 -9.49 -25.32 -28.40
CA ASN A 688 -8.76 -25.25 -27.12
C ASN A 688 -8.13 -23.88 -26.82
N ASP A 689 -8.25 -22.92 -27.74
CA ASP A 689 -7.64 -21.58 -27.66
C ASP A 689 -8.43 -20.64 -26.74
N VAL A 690 -9.54 -21.11 -26.16
CA VAL A 690 -10.35 -20.33 -25.21
C VAL A 690 -10.36 -20.98 -23.84
N GLY A 691 -9.69 -20.34 -22.90
CA GLY A 691 -9.78 -20.66 -21.48
C GLY A 691 -10.77 -19.76 -20.77
N THR A 692 -11.66 -20.33 -19.96
CA THR A 692 -12.64 -19.56 -19.18
C THR A 692 -12.48 -19.81 -17.69
N GLY A 693 -12.32 -18.73 -16.93
CA GLY A 693 -12.37 -18.70 -15.48
C GLY A 693 -13.63 -18.01 -14.95
N PHE A 694 -13.89 -18.20 -13.66
CA PHE A 694 -15.03 -17.64 -12.96
C PHE A 694 -14.60 -16.91 -11.68
N ILE A 695 -15.05 -15.67 -11.54
CA ILE A 695 -14.97 -14.89 -10.30
C ILE A 695 -16.35 -14.97 -9.64
N PRO A 696 -16.44 -15.54 -8.43
CA PRO A 696 -17.71 -15.81 -7.77
C PRO A 696 -18.28 -14.58 -7.04
N PRO A 697 -19.54 -14.66 -6.59
CA PRO A 697 -20.05 -13.80 -5.53
C PRO A 697 -19.14 -13.81 -4.30
N VAL A 698 -19.06 -12.69 -3.58
CA VAL A 698 -18.13 -12.53 -2.45
C VAL A 698 -18.34 -13.59 -1.37
N THR A 699 -19.59 -13.99 -1.13
CA THR A 699 -19.95 -15.03 -0.14
C THR A 699 -19.45 -16.43 -0.49
N GLU A 700 -19.08 -16.66 -1.75
CA GLU A 700 -18.64 -17.96 -2.29
C GLU A 700 -17.13 -17.96 -2.65
N ALA A 701 -16.43 -16.85 -2.40
CA ALA A 701 -15.05 -16.64 -2.81
C ALA A 701 -14.07 -17.71 -2.29
N THR A 702 -14.26 -18.20 -1.07
CA THR A 702 -13.36 -19.20 -0.46
C THR A 702 -13.67 -20.64 -0.86
N SER A 703 -14.87 -20.91 -1.41
CA SER A 703 -15.32 -22.26 -1.79
C SER A 703 -15.33 -22.51 -3.29
N THR A 704 -15.14 -21.48 -4.11
CA THR A 704 -15.21 -21.57 -5.57
C THR A 704 -13.93 -22.17 -6.17
N PRO A 705 -13.99 -23.31 -6.87
CA PRO A 705 -12.84 -23.86 -7.56
C PRO A 705 -12.28 -22.90 -8.61
N GLY A 706 -10.95 -22.76 -8.69
CA GLY A 706 -10.28 -21.90 -9.67
C GLY A 706 -10.13 -20.43 -9.24
N PHE A 707 -10.82 -20.00 -8.17
CA PHE A 707 -10.59 -18.70 -7.56
C PHE A 707 -9.82 -18.85 -6.24
N THR A 708 -8.72 -18.12 -6.09
CA THR A 708 -7.90 -18.13 -4.88
C THR A 708 -7.98 -16.78 -4.19
N VAL A 709 -8.47 -16.76 -2.95
CA VAL A 709 -8.42 -15.56 -2.10
C VAL A 709 -6.98 -15.32 -1.68
N LEU A 710 -6.44 -14.15 -2.00
CA LEU A 710 -5.11 -13.72 -1.57
C LEU A 710 -5.17 -12.97 -0.24
N ALA A 711 -6.15 -12.09 -0.07
CA ALA A 711 -6.33 -11.29 1.13
C ALA A 711 -7.79 -10.85 1.27
N GLU A 712 -8.25 -10.71 2.50
CA GLU A 712 -9.53 -10.09 2.86
C GLU A 712 -9.24 -8.87 3.75
N GLY A 713 -9.75 -7.72 3.34
CA GLY A 713 -9.64 -6.47 4.10
C GLY A 713 -10.72 -6.33 5.17
N LEU A 714 -10.50 -5.42 6.13
CA LEU A 714 -11.41 -5.14 7.25
C LEU A 714 -12.82 -4.73 6.78
N ASP A 715 -12.90 -4.05 5.64
CA ASP A 715 -14.15 -3.62 5.00
C ASP A 715 -14.88 -4.73 4.20
N GLY A 716 -14.30 -5.93 4.15
CA GLY A 716 -14.82 -7.07 3.39
C GLY A 716 -14.46 -7.04 1.90
N ARG A 717 -13.55 -6.17 1.45
CA ARG A 717 -12.96 -6.27 0.12
C ARG A 717 -12.06 -7.51 0.07
N ILE A 718 -12.22 -8.33 -0.96
CA ILE A 718 -11.41 -9.52 -1.22
C ILE A 718 -10.51 -9.22 -2.40
N SER A 719 -9.20 -9.39 -2.21
CA SER A 719 -8.24 -9.53 -3.31
C SER A 719 -8.11 -11.01 -3.66
N GLY A 720 -8.28 -11.36 -4.93
CA GLY A 720 -8.20 -12.76 -5.35
C GLY A 720 -7.74 -12.92 -6.80
N VAL A 721 -7.43 -14.17 -7.15
CA VAL A 721 -6.91 -14.55 -8.46
C VAL A 721 -7.78 -15.67 -9.04
N CYS A 722 -8.28 -15.44 -10.26
CA CYS A 722 -8.93 -16.45 -11.07
C CYS A 722 -7.89 -17.12 -11.97
N ARG A 723 -7.69 -18.44 -11.82
CA ARG A 723 -6.77 -19.22 -12.67
C ARG A 723 -7.52 -19.77 -13.87
N ILE A 724 -6.95 -19.56 -15.04
CA ILE A 724 -7.56 -19.82 -16.34
C ILE A 724 -6.58 -20.69 -17.12
N ARG A 725 -7.05 -21.83 -17.60
CA ARG A 725 -6.26 -22.71 -18.45
C ARG A 725 -6.68 -22.47 -19.89
N VAL A 726 -5.72 -22.17 -20.75
CA VAL A 726 -5.85 -22.07 -22.21
C VAL A 726 -4.90 -23.14 -22.74
N ASP A 727 -5.35 -24.04 -23.63
CA ASP A 727 -4.62 -25.25 -24.05
C ASP A 727 -3.70 -25.92 -22.99
N ASP A 728 -2.37 -25.79 -23.14
CA ASP A 728 -1.32 -26.27 -22.24
C ASP A 728 -0.70 -25.17 -21.35
N GLY A 729 -1.10 -23.92 -21.56
CA GLY A 729 -0.71 -22.74 -20.79
C GLY A 729 -1.64 -22.40 -19.62
N TRP A 730 -1.21 -21.44 -18.80
CA TRP A 730 -1.89 -20.99 -17.59
C TRP A 730 -1.85 -19.48 -17.43
N TYR A 731 -3.01 -18.91 -17.18
CA TYR A 731 -3.22 -17.49 -16.97
C TYR A 731 -3.83 -17.22 -15.59
N ALA A 732 -3.48 -16.08 -15.01
CA ALA A 732 -3.99 -15.64 -13.71
C ALA A 732 -4.56 -14.22 -13.83
N PHE A 733 -5.87 -14.09 -13.65
CA PHE A 733 -6.56 -12.80 -13.58
C PHE A 733 -6.70 -12.38 -12.12
N ALA A 734 -5.90 -11.41 -11.68
CA ALA A 734 -5.98 -10.84 -10.34
C ALA A 734 -7.01 -9.69 -10.31
N CYS A 735 -7.83 -9.64 -9.26
CA CYS A 735 -8.86 -8.62 -9.11
C CYS A 735 -9.24 -8.37 -7.65
N ARG A 736 -10.07 -7.33 -7.44
CA ARG A 736 -10.74 -7.07 -6.18
C ARG A 736 -12.25 -7.15 -6.32
N ILE A 737 -12.89 -7.86 -5.39
CA ILE A 737 -14.35 -7.94 -5.28
C ILE A 737 -14.84 -7.51 -3.90
N ALA A 738 -16.03 -6.93 -3.83
CA ALA A 738 -16.62 -6.45 -2.58
C ALA A 738 -18.14 -6.51 -2.59
N ARG A 739 -18.79 -6.46 -1.42
CA ARG A 739 -20.25 -6.31 -1.32
C ARG A 739 -20.72 -4.86 -1.43
N TRP A 740 -19.81 -3.93 -1.21
CA TRP A 740 -20.08 -2.50 -1.20
C TRP A 740 -18.78 -1.70 -1.38
N HIS A 741 -18.91 -0.42 -1.72
CA HIS A 741 -17.80 0.52 -1.80
C HIS A 741 -18.35 1.94 -1.51
N PRO A 742 -17.63 2.83 -0.80
CA PRO A 742 -18.12 4.19 -0.49
C PRO A 742 -18.45 5.06 -1.70
N GLU A 743 -17.81 4.77 -2.83
CA GLU A 743 -18.01 5.48 -4.11
C GLU A 743 -19.02 4.79 -5.05
N ALA A 744 -19.55 3.62 -4.69
CA ALA A 744 -20.43 2.82 -5.55
C ALA A 744 -21.85 3.37 -5.70
#